data_AF-A0A9N9VM34-F1
#
_entry.id   AF-A0A9N9VM34-F1
#
_cell.length_a   1.000
_cell.length_b   1.000
_cell.length_c   1.000
_cell.angle_alpha   90.00
_cell.angle_beta   90.00
_cell.angle_gamma   90.00
#
_symmetry.space_group_name_H-M   'P 1'
#
loop_
_entity.id
_entity.type
_entity.pdbx_description
1 polymer ?
#
loop_
_entity_poly.entity_id
_entity_poly.type
_entity_poly.pdbx_seq_one_letter_code
_entity_poly.pdbx_strand_id
1 'polypeptide(L)'
;MKLFTPSFILILSTHVLGTSFLNHGQLLNDVEDHDWFERNIPFLDVPHQQIQNVYYYRWQIYKEHLVYTGAQYGYMPSEFLYPASYGAPYGGIVAAAGHHINEGRWLRDIKYGEDTVNYWLSGPGQFPKPMEDSVNADTSDWAHEYSFWAASSVWNQYLITGNRDFTVGQLDNLIKQYHGWDTHFNESLGLYWQVPVWDASEYTAASYESGEAYHGGAGYRPTINAYQYGDARAIASIAALEGDRDLVDKYTTLANNLQEALQKYLWDEDKLFFKHRARDNNPSEALLVDREIMGYVPWMFNMPNVDTHIAAFSHLKDSQGFDAEFGPTTLERRSKWYMYEATNCCHWDGPSWPFATAQTLTAVENVLHNYPSQTYITPDDYFKLLERYAATQHKDGKPYVAEAHDPDTDRWMYDGNNHSEDYNHSTFIDNILAGLLGLRGQADDTIVVNPLVPSDWEYFALENVAYHGHEITILWDQTGFKYGQGKGLQVYLDGILAESRDNLGLIKVNVGEVSRSRSKPSVNIAANGQSFPQLTSAFASYTFSPVDDAARVLDGIVWRTGIPENTRWTSYNSPNAEDHIGIDLRRSQVVCDVRLFFYDDAGGVRIPSSYDLQYWTGSEWVTVPNQSRTALPTTSNVETRITFPEIKTSQLRIAAPNHGSGTGWGLSEFEVWTAAIFQIRNENSGKLMGVEAMSAANSAKIQQYEDNGTRDHLWLFVLSAGGWWKIKNLNSGLLLAVENASTQNSAQLQQYADSGTDDQLWRVESKGKGLFFIRNKNSQLLAGVDGMSTANSANIVQFEDNGTRDHLWHLLPAVSEGCSEGIE
;
A
#
# COMPACT_ATOMS: atom_id res chain seq x y z
N MET A 1 53.45 -29.12 -19.84
CA MET A 1 53.38 -28.06 -18.82
C MET A 1 52.98 -26.75 -19.49
N LYS A 2 51.69 -26.48 -19.58
CA LYS A 2 51.09 -25.17 -19.89
C LYS A 2 49.72 -25.18 -19.21
N LEU A 3 49.59 -24.34 -18.19
CA LEU A 3 48.39 -24.15 -17.39
C LEU A 3 47.33 -23.42 -18.23
N PHE A 4 46.10 -23.94 -18.23
CA PHE A 4 44.92 -23.20 -18.61
C PHE A 4 44.28 -22.66 -17.31
N THR A 5 44.36 -21.36 -17.10
CA THR A 5 43.53 -20.61 -16.16
C THR A 5 42.15 -20.40 -16.79
N PRO A 6 41.03 -20.70 -16.10
CA PRO A 6 39.72 -20.31 -16.57
C PRO A 6 39.50 -18.82 -16.27
N SER A 7 39.17 -18.04 -17.31
CA SER A 7 38.72 -16.67 -17.16
C SER A 7 37.40 -16.64 -16.39
N PHE A 8 37.36 -15.89 -15.29
CA PHE A 8 36.13 -15.45 -14.67
C PHE A 8 35.37 -14.59 -15.68
N ILE A 9 34.22 -15.08 -16.16
CA ILE A 9 33.22 -14.25 -16.80
C ILE A 9 32.51 -13.54 -15.65
N LEU A 10 32.84 -12.27 -15.45
CA LEU A 10 32.01 -11.36 -14.70
C LEU A 10 30.70 -11.24 -15.49
N ILE A 11 29.60 -11.80 -14.97
CA ILE A 11 28.27 -11.48 -15.48
C ILE A 11 28.01 -10.05 -15.03
N LEU A 12 28.34 -9.09 -15.90
CA LEU A 12 27.86 -7.72 -15.79
C LEU A 12 26.35 -7.79 -15.99
N SER A 13 25.59 -7.58 -14.92
CA SER A 13 24.17 -7.28 -14.99
C SER A 13 23.99 -6.09 -15.92
N THR A 14 23.34 -6.30 -17.06
CA THR A 14 22.99 -5.25 -18.02
C THR A 14 21.77 -4.50 -17.55
N HIS A 15 21.83 -3.78 -16.42
CA HIS A 15 20.81 -2.82 -16.01
C HIS A 15 21.50 -1.51 -15.63
N VAL A 16 21.84 -0.69 -16.63
CA VAL A 16 22.07 0.74 -16.39
C VAL A 16 21.14 1.48 -17.32
N LEU A 17 19.88 1.56 -16.91
CA LEU A 17 19.00 2.62 -17.41
C LEU A 17 19.10 3.85 -16.50
N GLY A 18 19.41 3.76 -15.20
CA GLY A 18 19.54 4.93 -14.31
C GLY A 18 20.89 5.68 -14.36
N THR A 19 20.97 6.82 -13.67
CA THR A 19 22.22 7.55 -13.38
C THR A 19 22.83 7.08 -12.04
N SER A 20 24.09 7.47 -11.78
CA SER A 20 24.80 7.21 -10.52
C SER A 20 25.70 8.40 -10.17
N PHE A 21 25.09 9.58 -10.10
CA PHE A 21 25.75 10.83 -9.71
C PHE A 21 25.85 10.95 -8.18
N LEU A 22 24.94 10.31 -7.44
CA LEU A 22 24.93 10.31 -5.98
C LEU A 22 25.63 9.08 -5.41
N ASN A 23 26.19 9.23 -4.21
CA ASN A 23 26.72 8.11 -3.45
C ASN A 23 25.59 7.46 -2.65
N HIS A 24 24.89 6.51 -3.26
CA HIS A 24 23.73 5.81 -2.67
C HIS A 24 24.10 5.14 -1.34
N GLY A 25 25.25 4.47 -1.27
CA GLY A 25 25.71 3.83 -0.04
C GLY A 25 25.87 4.81 1.12
N GLN A 26 26.36 6.03 0.85
CA GLN A 26 26.46 7.07 1.88
C GLN A 26 25.08 7.59 2.32
N LEU A 27 24.15 7.75 1.38
CA LEU A 27 22.79 8.24 1.66
C LEU A 27 21.96 7.22 2.45
N LEU A 28 22.25 5.93 2.29
CA LEU A 28 21.57 4.85 2.98
C LEU A 28 22.22 4.42 4.31
N ASN A 29 23.32 5.05 4.74
CA ASN A 29 24.09 4.60 5.92
C ASN A 29 23.26 4.43 7.21
N ASP A 30 22.21 5.23 7.37
CA ASP A 30 21.37 5.25 8.57
C ASP A 30 20.05 4.48 8.40
N VAL A 31 19.78 3.92 7.21
CA VAL A 31 18.63 3.02 6.99
C VAL A 31 19.10 1.57 6.95
N GLU A 32 18.20 0.64 7.27
CA GLU A 32 18.52 -0.78 7.21
C GLU A 32 18.44 -1.35 5.78
N ASP A 33 18.82 -2.62 5.59
CA ASP A 33 18.55 -3.40 4.36
C ASP A 33 18.65 -2.57 3.05
N HIS A 34 19.87 -2.06 2.82
CA HIS A 34 20.20 -1.12 1.75
C HIS A 34 19.73 -1.64 0.38
N ASP A 35 19.85 -2.95 0.14
CA ASP A 35 19.49 -3.58 -1.13
C ASP A 35 18.01 -3.37 -1.50
N TRP A 36 17.11 -3.33 -0.53
CA TRP A 36 15.71 -3.00 -0.80
C TRP A 36 15.53 -1.55 -1.22
N PHE A 37 16.17 -0.62 -0.50
CA PHE A 37 16.07 0.82 -0.80
C PHE A 37 16.70 1.13 -2.16
N GLU A 38 17.87 0.58 -2.45
CA GLU A 38 18.54 0.76 -3.75
C GLU A 38 17.69 0.29 -4.92
N ARG A 39 16.95 -0.82 -4.75
CA ARG A 39 16.02 -1.31 -5.76
C ARG A 39 14.75 -0.46 -5.88
N ASN A 40 14.25 0.13 -4.80
CA ASN A 40 12.88 0.64 -4.76
C ASN A 40 12.71 2.16 -4.67
N ILE A 41 13.63 2.91 -4.07
CA ILE A 41 13.39 4.34 -3.78
C ILE A 41 14.22 5.27 -4.67
N PRO A 42 13.69 6.45 -5.04
CA PRO A 42 14.50 7.53 -5.58
C PRO A 42 15.52 8.04 -4.55
N PHE A 43 16.65 8.57 -5.02
CA PHE A 43 17.72 9.08 -4.16
C PHE A 43 17.73 10.60 -4.15
N LEU A 44 17.74 11.20 -2.96
CA LEU A 44 17.68 12.64 -2.75
C LEU A 44 18.98 13.18 -2.11
N ASP A 45 19.53 14.25 -2.68
CA ASP A 45 20.56 15.10 -2.07
C ASP A 45 20.11 16.57 -2.12
N VAL A 46 19.97 17.21 -0.96
CA VAL A 46 19.52 18.60 -0.81
C VAL A 46 20.38 19.35 0.21
N PRO A 47 20.52 20.68 0.13
CA PRO A 47 21.30 21.45 1.10
C PRO A 47 20.66 21.48 2.50
N HIS A 48 19.37 21.15 2.63
CA HIS A 48 18.66 21.14 3.90
C HIS A 48 18.68 19.75 4.56
N GLN A 49 19.68 19.49 5.41
CA GLN A 49 19.95 18.16 5.97
C GLN A 49 18.77 17.55 6.74
N GLN A 50 17.96 18.36 7.42
CA GLN A 50 16.81 17.85 8.17
C GLN A 50 15.74 17.26 7.26
N ILE A 51 15.49 17.90 6.09
CA ILE A 51 14.55 17.38 5.09
C ILE A 51 15.09 16.08 4.52
N GLN A 52 16.39 16.04 4.21
CA GLN A 52 17.03 14.83 3.70
C GLN A 52 16.98 13.67 4.68
N ASN A 53 17.27 13.90 5.96
CA ASN A 53 17.24 12.85 6.99
C ASN A 53 15.82 12.28 7.15
N VAL A 54 14.81 13.16 7.21
CA VAL A 54 13.41 12.73 7.30
C VAL A 54 12.98 12.02 6.02
N TYR A 55 13.47 12.40 4.84
CA TYR A 55 13.16 11.70 3.58
C TYR A 55 13.53 10.22 3.62
N TYR A 56 14.77 9.89 4.01
CA TYR A 56 15.21 8.50 4.09
C TYR A 56 14.54 7.75 5.25
N TYR A 57 14.34 8.41 6.40
CA TYR A 57 13.58 7.85 7.51
C TYR A 57 12.14 7.52 7.11
N ARG A 58 11.46 8.39 6.35
CA ARG A 58 10.08 8.16 5.90
C ARG A 58 9.96 7.02 4.89
N TRP A 59 10.99 6.78 4.09
CA TRP A 59 11.06 5.55 3.29
C TRP A 59 11.22 4.30 4.15
N GLN A 60 11.99 4.39 5.22
CA GLN A 60 12.10 3.31 6.21
C GLN A 60 10.75 3.02 6.86
N ILE A 61 10.02 4.05 7.28
CA ILE A 61 8.66 3.90 7.81
C ILE A 61 7.75 3.22 6.81
N TYR A 62 7.69 3.71 5.56
CA TYR A 62 6.83 3.10 4.56
C TYR A 62 7.11 1.60 4.39
N LYS A 63 8.39 1.22 4.35
CA LYS A 63 8.83 -0.17 4.25
C LYS A 63 8.48 -0.98 5.50
N GLU A 64 8.63 -0.41 6.68
CA GLU A 64 8.33 -1.06 7.95
C GLU A 64 6.85 -1.45 8.05
N HIS A 65 6.00 -0.59 7.54
CA HIS A 65 4.56 -0.82 7.48
C HIS A 65 4.12 -1.82 6.41
N LEU A 66 4.99 -2.29 5.50
CA LEU A 66 4.60 -3.28 4.49
C LEU A 66 4.33 -4.65 5.13
N VAL A 67 3.05 -4.99 5.22
CA VAL A 67 2.54 -6.30 5.68
C VAL A 67 2.21 -7.17 4.47
N TYR A 68 2.74 -8.39 4.42
CA TYR A 68 2.34 -9.36 3.39
C TYR A 68 1.07 -10.11 3.82
N THR A 69 -0.07 -9.71 3.28
CA THR A 69 -1.40 -10.17 3.71
C THR A 69 -1.75 -11.59 3.25
N GLY A 70 -1.00 -12.12 2.28
CA GLY A 70 -1.12 -13.49 1.79
C GLY A 70 -1.03 -13.58 0.27
N ALA A 71 -0.86 -14.81 -0.23
CA ALA A 71 -0.66 -15.07 -1.66
C ALA A 71 -1.82 -14.62 -2.57
N GLN A 72 -3.01 -14.38 -2.00
CA GLN A 72 -4.20 -13.92 -2.71
C GLN A 72 -4.27 -12.40 -2.86
N TYR A 73 -3.61 -11.64 -1.98
CA TYR A 73 -3.82 -10.20 -1.83
C TYR A 73 -2.54 -9.37 -1.86
N GLY A 74 -1.37 -9.99 -1.63
CA GLY A 74 -0.08 -9.32 -1.73
C GLY A 74 0.23 -8.42 -0.53
N TYR A 75 0.93 -7.32 -0.78
CA TYR A 75 1.34 -6.36 0.24
C TYR A 75 0.27 -5.31 0.57
N MET A 76 0.29 -4.83 1.81
CA MET A 76 -0.48 -3.67 2.27
C MET A 76 0.33 -2.89 3.32
N PRO A 77 0.49 -1.57 3.19
CA PRO A 77 1.04 -0.74 4.25
C PRO A 77 0.03 -0.59 5.38
N SER A 78 0.40 -0.99 6.60
CA SER A 78 -0.41 -0.70 7.79
C SER A 78 -0.33 0.77 8.19
N GLU A 79 -1.24 1.21 9.04
CA GLU A 79 -1.23 2.57 9.61
C GLU A 79 -0.47 2.60 10.94
N PHE A 80 -0.83 1.71 11.85
CA PHE A 80 -0.06 1.39 13.04
C PHE A 80 0.79 0.14 12.79
N LEU A 81 2.00 0.10 13.34
CA LEU A 81 2.82 -1.11 13.25
C LEU A 81 2.13 -2.27 13.98
N TYR A 82 1.55 -2.00 15.15
CA TYR A 82 0.75 -2.98 15.88
C TYR A 82 -0.69 -2.94 15.39
N PRO A 83 -1.27 -4.07 14.92
CA PRO A 83 -2.66 -4.09 14.46
C PRO A 83 -3.63 -3.60 15.54
N ALA A 84 -4.35 -2.52 15.25
CA ALA A 84 -5.39 -2.00 16.13
C ALA A 84 -6.61 -2.92 16.13
N SER A 85 -7.37 -2.95 17.24
CA SER A 85 -8.53 -3.83 17.38
C SER A 85 -9.70 -3.48 16.45
N TYR A 86 -9.75 -2.22 15.99
CA TYR A 86 -10.72 -1.72 15.03
C TYR A 86 -10.21 -1.80 13.58
N GLY A 87 -9.00 -2.36 13.34
CA GLY A 87 -8.47 -2.52 12.00
C GLY A 87 -9.16 -3.62 11.20
N ALA A 88 -9.15 -3.44 9.89
CA ALA A 88 -9.44 -4.46 8.90
C ALA A 88 -8.49 -5.68 9.03
N PRO A 89 -8.81 -6.83 8.40
CA PRO A 89 -7.95 -8.01 8.45
C PRO A 89 -6.49 -7.70 8.10
N TYR A 90 -5.56 -8.33 8.82
CA TYR A 90 -4.10 -8.09 8.72
C TYR A 90 -3.62 -6.71 9.22
N GLY A 91 -4.49 -5.94 9.89
CA GLY A 91 -4.12 -4.67 10.54
C GLY A 91 -4.28 -3.43 9.67
N GLY A 92 -4.99 -3.52 8.54
CA GLY A 92 -5.24 -2.37 7.67
C GLY A 92 -6.23 -1.39 8.28
N ILE A 93 -6.00 -0.08 8.14
CA ILE A 93 -6.95 0.97 8.53
C ILE A 93 -7.06 1.94 7.35
N VAL A 94 -8.29 2.25 6.91
CA VAL A 94 -8.51 2.97 5.65
C VAL A 94 -8.29 4.49 5.77
N ALA A 95 -8.24 5.03 6.99
CA ALA A 95 -8.13 6.47 7.25
C ALA A 95 -7.00 7.13 6.44
N ALA A 96 -5.79 6.54 6.46
CA ALA A 96 -4.65 7.00 5.67
C ALA A 96 -4.40 6.26 4.35
N ALA A 97 -5.32 5.41 3.87
CA ALA A 97 -5.09 4.63 2.64
C ALA A 97 -4.76 5.51 1.43
N GLY A 98 -5.38 6.69 1.31
CA GLY A 98 -5.06 7.63 0.26
C GLY A 98 -3.67 8.25 0.39
N HIS A 99 -3.17 8.45 1.62
CA HIS A 99 -1.79 8.85 1.86
C HIS A 99 -0.82 7.72 1.48
N HIS A 100 -1.12 6.48 1.86
CA HIS A 100 -0.25 5.33 1.58
C HIS A 100 -0.06 5.08 0.09
N ILE A 101 -1.15 5.19 -0.70
CA ILE A 101 -1.09 5.04 -2.16
C ILE A 101 -0.28 6.18 -2.78
N ASN A 102 -0.51 7.42 -2.34
CA ASN A 102 0.21 8.59 -2.83
C ASN A 102 1.71 8.60 -2.45
N GLU A 103 2.08 8.13 -1.27
CA GLU A 103 3.48 8.02 -0.84
C GLU A 103 4.18 6.87 -1.58
N GLY A 104 3.51 5.72 -1.69
CA GLY A 104 4.05 4.50 -2.30
C GLY A 104 4.15 4.51 -3.82
N ARG A 105 3.44 5.40 -4.52
CA ARG A 105 3.47 5.49 -5.99
C ARG A 105 4.85 5.75 -6.58
N TRP A 106 5.79 6.21 -5.75
CA TRP A 106 7.18 6.50 -6.14
C TRP A 106 8.11 5.30 -6.02
N LEU A 107 7.63 4.16 -5.50
CA LEU A 107 8.40 2.92 -5.47
C LEU A 107 8.57 2.36 -6.89
N ARG A 108 9.79 1.94 -7.23
CA ARG A 108 10.08 1.36 -8.55
C ARG A 108 9.36 0.03 -8.78
N ASP A 109 9.22 -0.79 -7.74
CA ASP A 109 8.39 -1.98 -7.81
C ASP A 109 6.92 -1.61 -7.59
N ILE A 110 6.22 -1.38 -8.71
CA ILE A 110 4.84 -0.90 -8.72
C ILE A 110 3.85 -1.87 -8.05
N LYS A 111 4.24 -3.14 -7.82
CA LYS A 111 3.38 -4.13 -7.17
C LYS A 111 2.95 -3.69 -5.77
N TYR A 112 3.79 -2.94 -5.05
CA TYR A 112 3.44 -2.48 -3.70
C TYR A 112 2.22 -1.54 -3.72
N GLY A 113 2.17 -0.62 -4.69
CA GLY A 113 1.01 0.25 -4.89
C GLY A 113 -0.20 -0.52 -5.44
N GLU A 114 0.00 -1.42 -6.40
CA GLU A 114 -1.08 -2.23 -6.98
C GLU A 114 -1.73 -3.17 -5.96
N ASP A 115 -0.94 -3.84 -5.13
CA ASP A 115 -1.42 -4.71 -4.06
C ASP A 115 -2.18 -3.90 -2.99
N THR A 116 -1.70 -2.70 -2.64
CA THR A 116 -2.40 -1.79 -1.71
C THR A 116 -3.78 -1.40 -2.23
N VAL A 117 -3.85 -1.01 -3.51
CA VAL A 117 -5.13 -0.67 -4.18
C VAL A 117 -6.03 -1.90 -4.23
N ASN A 118 -5.50 -3.07 -4.60
CA ASN A 118 -6.27 -4.31 -4.66
C ASN A 118 -6.78 -4.72 -3.29
N TYR A 119 -5.97 -4.59 -2.22
CA TYR A 119 -6.36 -4.88 -0.84
C TYR A 119 -7.62 -4.10 -0.46
N TRP A 120 -7.63 -2.79 -0.69
CA TRP A 120 -8.75 -1.92 -0.30
C TRP A 120 -9.97 -2.07 -1.21
N LEU A 121 -9.78 -2.17 -2.53
CA LEU A 121 -10.87 -2.06 -3.51
C LEU A 121 -11.40 -3.41 -4.03
N SER A 122 -10.66 -4.49 -3.83
CA SER A 122 -11.01 -5.82 -4.36
C SER A 122 -10.65 -6.99 -3.42
N GLY A 123 -10.06 -6.70 -2.26
CA GLY A 123 -9.53 -7.65 -1.31
C GLY A 123 -10.12 -7.46 0.10
N PRO A 124 -9.31 -7.62 1.16
CA PRO A 124 -9.79 -7.57 2.54
C PRO A 124 -10.51 -6.29 2.96
N GLY A 125 -10.20 -5.15 2.35
CA GLY A 125 -10.93 -3.90 2.57
C GLY A 125 -12.42 -3.99 2.20
N GLN A 126 -12.77 -4.87 1.27
CA GLN A 126 -14.16 -5.08 0.83
C GLN A 126 -14.88 -6.18 1.64
N PHE A 127 -14.24 -6.79 2.63
CA PHE A 127 -14.89 -7.80 3.45
C PHE A 127 -15.94 -7.17 4.36
N PRO A 128 -17.00 -7.92 4.72
CA PRO A 128 -17.97 -7.45 5.70
C PRO A 128 -17.28 -7.08 7.01
N LYS A 129 -17.71 -5.96 7.59
CA LYS A 129 -17.31 -5.56 8.95
C LYS A 129 -18.50 -5.55 9.91
N PRO A 130 -18.28 -5.65 11.23
CA PRO A 130 -19.31 -5.36 12.22
C PRO A 130 -19.83 -3.93 12.05
N MET A 131 -21.15 -3.73 12.17
CA MET A 131 -21.77 -2.40 12.11
C MET A 131 -22.12 -1.95 13.53
N GLU A 132 -21.12 -1.51 14.28
CA GLU A 132 -21.27 -0.97 15.64
C GLU A 132 -20.51 0.34 15.79
N ASP A 133 -20.82 1.07 16.86
CA ASP A 133 -20.28 2.42 17.10
C ASP A 133 -18.74 2.44 17.19
N SER A 134 -18.10 1.34 17.62
CA SER A 134 -16.65 1.22 17.71
C SER A 134 -15.92 1.00 16.37
N VAL A 135 -16.62 0.72 15.28
CA VAL A 135 -16.04 0.43 13.95
C VAL A 135 -16.89 1.04 12.82
N ASN A 136 -17.49 2.21 13.06
CA ASN A 136 -18.44 2.90 12.20
C ASN A 136 -19.75 2.13 11.91
N ALA A 137 -20.84 2.54 12.55
CA ALA A 137 -22.16 1.93 12.37
C ALA A 137 -22.84 2.28 11.03
N ASP A 138 -22.35 3.29 10.29
CA ASP A 138 -22.97 3.78 9.04
C ASP A 138 -22.54 2.97 7.81
N THR A 139 -21.50 2.14 7.92
CA THR A 139 -20.88 1.46 6.77
C THR A 139 -20.71 -0.05 7.02
N SER A 140 -20.67 -0.84 5.95
CA SER A 140 -20.75 -2.32 6.03
C SER A 140 -19.50 -3.08 5.56
N ASP A 141 -18.49 -2.36 5.09
CA ASP A 141 -17.18 -2.88 4.72
C ASP A 141 -16.06 -1.97 5.23
N TRP A 142 -14.84 -2.52 5.31
CA TRP A 142 -13.68 -1.84 5.88
C TRP A 142 -13.17 -0.66 5.06
N ALA A 143 -13.37 -0.65 3.74
CA ALA A 143 -12.94 0.44 2.86
C ALA A 143 -13.80 1.70 2.98
N HIS A 144 -14.94 1.62 3.68
CA HIS A 144 -15.81 2.75 4.02
C HIS A 144 -15.83 3.01 5.53
N GLU A 145 -14.94 2.42 6.33
CA GLU A 145 -14.88 2.73 7.77
C GLU A 145 -14.55 4.21 8.01
N TYR A 146 -13.60 4.75 7.24
CA TYR A 146 -13.26 6.16 7.21
C TYR A 146 -13.38 6.71 5.79
N SER A 147 -13.55 8.03 5.69
CA SER A 147 -13.55 8.74 4.40
C SER A 147 -12.26 8.50 3.61
N PHE A 148 -12.38 8.18 2.32
CA PHE A 148 -11.24 7.74 1.49
C PHE A 148 -11.33 8.29 0.06
N TRP A 149 -10.30 9.01 -0.42
CA TRP A 149 -10.18 9.55 -1.80
C TRP A 149 -9.54 8.53 -2.77
N ALA A 150 -10.17 7.38 -2.89
CA ALA A 150 -9.61 6.21 -3.58
C ALA A 150 -9.29 6.48 -5.05
N ALA A 151 -10.24 7.01 -5.82
CA ALA A 151 -10.06 7.18 -7.26
C ALA A 151 -9.00 8.23 -7.57
N SER A 152 -8.95 9.30 -6.78
CA SER A 152 -7.91 10.33 -6.86
C SER A 152 -6.52 9.73 -6.63
N SER A 153 -6.39 8.84 -5.65
CA SER A 153 -5.12 8.17 -5.33
C SER A 153 -4.68 7.21 -6.44
N VAL A 154 -5.61 6.43 -6.98
CA VAL A 154 -5.35 5.53 -8.13
C VAL A 154 -4.97 6.30 -9.39
N TRP A 155 -5.62 7.44 -9.66
CA TRP A 155 -5.25 8.34 -10.75
C TRP A 155 -3.86 8.92 -10.55
N ASN A 156 -3.54 9.38 -9.33
CA ASN A 156 -2.23 9.89 -8.98
C ASN A 156 -1.11 8.85 -9.14
N GLN A 157 -1.37 7.58 -8.83
CA GLN A 157 -0.45 6.47 -9.11
C GLN A 157 -0.30 6.22 -10.62
N TYR A 158 -1.40 6.28 -11.38
CA TYR A 158 -1.35 6.15 -12.85
C TYR A 158 -0.46 7.20 -13.50
N LEU A 159 -0.57 8.46 -13.07
CA LEU A 159 0.25 9.56 -13.59
C LEU A 159 1.76 9.34 -13.43
N ILE A 160 2.19 8.48 -12.49
CA ILE A 160 3.60 8.14 -12.26
C ILE A 160 3.98 6.81 -12.91
N THR A 161 3.12 5.80 -12.81
CA THR A 161 3.44 4.44 -13.29
C THR A 161 3.15 4.23 -14.77
N GLY A 162 2.23 4.99 -15.35
CA GLY A 162 1.72 4.78 -16.71
C GLY A 162 0.95 3.45 -16.88
N ASN A 163 0.63 2.72 -15.80
CA ASN A 163 -0.03 1.41 -15.90
C ASN A 163 -1.53 1.54 -16.20
N ARG A 164 -1.83 1.90 -17.45
CA ARG A 164 -3.19 2.07 -17.97
C ARG A 164 -4.08 0.85 -17.73
N ASP A 165 -3.56 -0.35 -17.95
CA ASP A 165 -4.37 -1.57 -17.87
C ASP A 165 -4.87 -1.78 -16.45
N PHE A 166 -3.97 -1.69 -15.46
CA PHE A 166 -4.31 -1.78 -14.04
C PHE A 166 -5.35 -0.72 -13.67
N THR A 167 -5.07 0.54 -13.96
CA THR A 167 -5.91 1.69 -13.59
C THR A 167 -7.31 1.62 -14.18
N VAL A 168 -7.42 1.34 -15.48
CA VAL A 168 -8.71 1.13 -16.15
C VAL A 168 -9.45 -0.05 -15.55
N GLY A 169 -8.76 -1.17 -15.27
CA GLY A 169 -9.43 -2.33 -14.70
C GLY A 169 -10.02 -2.07 -13.31
N GLN A 170 -9.51 -1.07 -12.57
CA GLN A 170 -10.09 -0.66 -11.28
C GLN A 170 -11.37 0.17 -11.41
N LEU A 171 -11.76 0.61 -12.61
CA LEU A 171 -12.87 1.55 -12.81
C LEU A 171 -14.18 1.09 -12.15
N ASP A 172 -14.54 -0.19 -12.30
CA ASP A 172 -15.73 -0.75 -11.65
C ASP A 172 -15.63 -0.71 -10.11
N ASN A 173 -14.45 -1.01 -9.55
CA ASN A 173 -14.23 -0.97 -8.11
C ASN A 173 -14.26 0.47 -7.59
N LEU A 174 -13.73 1.43 -8.36
CA LEU A 174 -13.76 2.86 -8.02
C LEU A 174 -15.16 3.44 -8.08
N ILE A 175 -15.96 3.06 -9.07
CA ILE A 175 -17.39 3.42 -9.15
C ILE A 175 -18.15 2.85 -7.96
N LYS A 176 -17.88 1.59 -7.58
CA LYS A 176 -18.46 0.97 -6.38
C LYS A 176 -18.06 1.74 -5.12
N GLN A 177 -16.79 2.08 -4.96
CA GLN A 177 -16.28 2.85 -3.82
C GLN A 177 -16.92 4.26 -3.75
N TYR A 178 -17.06 4.94 -4.88
CA TYR A 178 -17.73 6.24 -4.95
C TYR A 178 -19.17 6.15 -4.44
N HIS A 179 -19.93 5.18 -4.95
CA HIS A 179 -21.34 4.98 -4.61
C HIS A 179 -21.57 4.35 -3.23
N GLY A 180 -20.55 3.80 -2.57
CA GLY A 180 -20.67 3.35 -1.18
C GLY A 180 -20.98 4.48 -0.19
N TRP A 181 -20.77 5.75 -0.59
CA TRP A 181 -21.14 6.93 0.16
C TRP A 181 -22.52 7.51 -0.21
N ASP A 182 -23.31 6.88 -1.08
CA ASP A 182 -24.60 7.42 -1.52
C ASP A 182 -25.59 7.64 -0.35
N THR A 183 -25.51 6.82 0.72
CA THR A 183 -26.30 7.00 1.95
C THR A 183 -25.94 8.26 2.73
N HIS A 184 -24.76 8.83 2.45
CA HIS A 184 -24.27 10.08 3.03
C HIS A 184 -24.63 11.30 2.18
N PHE A 185 -25.24 11.13 1.00
CA PHE A 185 -25.56 12.24 0.11
C PHE A 185 -26.90 12.90 0.45
N ASN A 186 -26.91 14.22 0.58
CA ASN A 186 -28.14 15.02 0.69
C ASN A 186 -28.51 15.62 -0.67
N GLU A 187 -29.55 15.08 -1.30
CA GLU A 187 -30.02 15.53 -2.63
C GLU A 187 -30.46 17.00 -2.67
N SER A 188 -30.98 17.55 -1.56
CA SER A 188 -31.48 18.93 -1.53
C SER A 188 -30.37 19.97 -1.48
N LEU A 189 -29.24 19.64 -0.85
CA LEU A 189 -28.07 20.51 -0.78
C LEU A 189 -27.03 20.17 -1.85
N GLY A 190 -27.03 18.94 -2.36
CA GLY A 190 -25.97 18.44 -3.24
C GLY A 190 -24.65 18.20 -2.51
N LEU A 191 -24.69 17.87 -1.21
CA LEU A 191 -23.52 17.67 -0.37
C LEU A 191 -23.56 16.31 0.33
N TYR A 192 -22.38 15.73 0.54
CA TYR A 192 -22.15 14.60 1.43
C TYR A 192 -21.99 15.06 2.87
N TRP A 193 -22.50 14.29 3.83
CA TRP A 193 -22.26 14.49 5.25
C TRP A 193 -21.33 13.41 5.83
N GLN A 194 -20.61 13.73 6.90
CA GLN A 194 -19.79 12.80 7.64
C GLN A 194 -19.72 13.19 9.13
N VAL A 195 -19.40 12.24 9.99
CA VAL A 195 -19.12 12.44 11.42
C VAL A 195 -17.61 12.63 11.62
N PRO A 196 -17.15 13.61 12.43
CA PRO A 196 -15.72 13.91 12.57
C PRO A 196 -14.79 12.71 12.84
N VAL A 197 -15.16 11.78 13.72
CA VAL A 197 -14.34 10.58 13.97
C VAL A 197 -14.21 9.65 12.75
N TRP A 198 -15.26 9.53 11.93
CA TRP A 198 -15.23 8.74 10.68
C TRP A 198 -14.56 9.50 9.51
N ASP A 199 -14.14 10.74 9.75
CA ASP A 199 -13.17 11.47 8.93
C ASP A 199 -11.74 11.37 9.51
N ALA A 200 -11.52 10.51 10.51
CA ALA A 200 -10.29 10.41 11.30
C ALA A 200 -9.91 11.73 11.97
N SER A 201 -10.89 12.44 12.54
CA SER A 201 -10.71 13.74 13.18
C SER A 201 -11.66 13.91 14.38
N GLU A 202 -11.50 13.08 15.40
CA GLU A 202 -12.29 13.16 16.64
C GLU A 202 -12.01 14.45 17.45
N TYR A 203 -12.93 14.84 18.32
CA TYR A 203 -12.78 16.04 19.17
C TYR A 203 -12.43 17.34 18.41
N THR A 204 -13.01 17.58 17.22
CA THR A 204 -12.81 18.88 16.56
C THR A 204 -13.70 19.96 17.18
N ALA A 205 -13.52 21.22 16.79
CA ALA A 205 -14.42 22.30 17.19
C ALA A 205 -15.88 21.98 16.81
N ALA A 206 -16.11 21.39 15.63
CA ALA A 206 -17.42 20.89 15.24
C ALA A 206 -17.97 19.81 16.20
N SER A 207 -17.11 18.92 16.73
CA SER A 207 -17.53 17.90 17.70
C SER A 207 -18.01 18.52 19.01
N TYR A 208 -17.29 19.51 19.55
CA TYR A 208 -17.69 20.18 20.80
C TYR A 208 -18.94 21.05 20.68
N GLU A 209 -19.28 21.50 19.47
CA GLU A 209 -20.56 22.20 19.22
C GLU A 209 -21.71 21.22 18.93
N SER A 210 -21.45 19.92 19.00
CA SER A 210 -22.46 18.86 18.92
C SER A 210 -22.89 18.36 20.31
N GLY A 211 -23.72 17.31 20.34
CA GLY A 211 -24.13 16.65 21.58
C GLY A 211 -23.17 15.57 22.10
N GLU A 212 -22.11 15.24 21.35
CA GLU A 212 -21.17 14.15 21.63
C GLU A 212 -19.76 14.58 21.21
N ALA A 213 -18.83 14.72 22.16
CA ALA A 213 -17.55 15.39 21.90
C ALA A 213 -16.52 14.50 21.18
N TYR A 214 -16.55 13.18 21.39
CA TYR A 214 -15.58 12.26 20.80
C TYR A 214 -15.86 12.06 19.32
N HIS A 215 -17.02 11.47 19.00
CA HIS A 215 -17.48 11.24 17.63
C HIS A 215 -17.73 12.56 16.90
N GLY A 216 -18.43 13.48 17.57
CA GLY A 216 -19.04 14.64 16.96
C GLY A 216 -20.41 14.36 16.34
N GLY A 217 -21.02 15.40 15.77
CA GLY A 217 -22.29 15.31 15.06
C GLY A 217 -22.11 15.14 13.56
N ALA A 218 -23.08 14.51 12.89
CA ALA A 218 -23.12 14.48 11.43
C ALA A 218 -23.17 15.91 10.86
N GLY A 219 -22.33 16.18 9.87
CA GLY A 219 -22.36 17.47 9.18
C GLY A 219 -21.73 17.45 7.81
N TYR A 220 -22.06 18.48 7.03
CA TYR A 220 -21.49 18.70 5.71
C TYR A 220 -20.11 19.32 5.89
N ARG A 221 -19.08 18.52 5.59
CA ARG A 221 -17.68 18.83 5.87
C ARG A 221 -16.89 19.08 4.58
N PRO A 222 -15.94 20.04 4.56
CA PRO A 222 -15.08 20.24 3.39
C PRO A 222 -14.31 18.99 2.95
N THR A 223 -14.00 18.07 3.89
CA THR A 223 -13.30 16.79 3.69
C THR A 223 -14.00 15.87 2.68
N ILE A 224 -15.03 15.13 3.08
CA ILE A 224 -15.70 14.11 2.27
C ILE A 224 -16.23 14.68 0.95
N ASN A 225 -16.66 15.95 0.94
CA ASN A 225 -17.11 16.62 -0.29
C ASN A 225 -15.97 16.88 -1.26
N ALA A 226 -14.78 17.27 -0.78
CA ALA A 226 -13.60 17.41 -1.62
C ALA A 226 -13.06 16.04 -2.08
N TYR A 227 -13.11 15.00 -1.24
CA TYR A 227 -12.72 13.64 -1.61
C TYR A 227 -13.63 13.09 -2.70
N GLN A 228 -14.96 13.19 -2.55
CA GLN A 228 -15.93 12.79 -3.57
C GLN A 228 -15.78 13.62 -4.85
N TYR A 229 -15.49 14.92 -4.75
CA TYR A 229 -15.17 15.74 -5.92
C TYR A 229 -13.95 15.20 -6.67
N GLY A 230 -12.84 15.01 -5.96
CA GLY A 230 -11.60 14.48 -6.52
C GLY A 230 -11.84 13.14 -7.20
N ASP A 231 -12.56 12.24 -6.52
CA ASP A 231 -12.82 10.90 -7.01
C ASP A 231 -13.71 10.91 -8.25
N ALA A 232 -14.73 11.77 -8.32
CA ALA A 232 -15.50 11.95 -9.55
C ALA A 232 -14.63 12.46 -10.71
N ARG A 233 -13.72 13.42 -10.48
CA ARG A 233 -12.80 13.91 -11.52
C ARG A 233 -11.82 12.84 -11.97
N ALA A 234 -11.33 12.02 -11.04
CA ALA A 234 -10.45 10.90 -11.32
C ALA A 234 -11.17 9.80 -12.12
N ILE A 235 -12.38 9.41 -11.72
CA ILE A 235 -13.20 8.44 -12.47
C ILE A 235 -13.46 8.92 -13.89
N ALA A 236 -13.82 10.21 -14.07
CA ALA A 236 -13.96 10.79 -15.41
C ALA A 236 -12.65 10.71 -16.21
N SER A 237 -11.50 10.98 -15.59
CA SER A 237 -10.19 10.91 -16.25
C SER A 237 -9.80 9.48 -16.64
N ILE A 238 -10.09 8.50 -15.79
CA ILE A 238 -9.86 7.07 -16.06
C ILE A 238 -10.81 6.58 -17.17
N ALA A 239 -12.08 6.95 -17.12
CA ALA A 239 -13.06 6.64 -18.17
C ALA A 239 -12.63 7.21 -19.54
N ALA A 240 -12.03 8.41 -19.55
CA ALA A 240 -11.49 9.01 -20.77
C ALA A 240 -10.35 8.18 -21.39
N LEU A 241 -9.57 7.44 -20.59
CA LEU A 241 -8.54 6.53 -21.12
C LEU A 241 -9.18 5.45 -22.01
N GLU A 242 -10.34 4.92 -21.63
CA GLU A 242 -11.13 3.94 -22.40
C GLU A 242 -11.97 4.57 -23.52
N GLY A 243 -12.08 5.90 -23.56
CA GLY A 243 -12.96 6.60 -24.49
C GLY A 243 -14.45 6.53 -24.15
N ASP A 244 -14.79 6.19 -22.89
CA ASP A 244 -16.18 6.17 -22.41
C ASP A 244 -16.69 7.59 -22.11
N ARG A 245 -17.21 8.23 -23.15
CA ARG A 245 -17.69 9.62 -23.08
C ARG A 245 -18.90 9.80 -22.16
N ASP A 246 -19.78 8.80 -22.08
CA ASP A 246 -20.98 8.90 -21.24
C ASP A 246 -20.60 8.92 -19.76
N LEU A 247 -19.63 8.08 -19.37
CA LEU A 247 -19.11 8.05 -18.01
C LEU A 247 -18.29 9.29 -17.67
N VAL A 248 -17.49 9.81 -18.61
CA VAL A 248 -16.81 11.11 -18.49
C VAL A 248 -17.82 12.23 -18.19
N ASP A 249 -18.88 12.34 -19.00
CA ASP A 249 -19.89 13.39 -18.85
C ASP A 249 -20.65 13.25 -17.53
N LYS A 250 -21.02 12.02 -17.14
CA LYS A 250 -21.68 11.74 -15.86
C LYS A 250 -20.83 12.23 -14.68
N TYR A 251 -19.60 11.76 -14.56
CA TYR A 251 -18.77 12.07 -13.39
C TYR A 251 -18.23 13.49 -13.40
N THR A 252 -18.01 14.08 -14.58
CA THR A 252 -17.74 15.52 -14.70
C THR A 252 -18.91 16.34 -14.18
N THR A 253 -20.14 15.97 -14.51
CA THR A 253 -21.35 16.65 -14.02
C THR A 253 -21.52 16.51 -12.51
N LEU A 254 -21.33 15.31 -11.95
CA LEU A 254 -21.37 15.08 -10.50
C LEU A 254 -20.34 15.95 -9.78
N ALA A 255 -19.09 15.99 -10.26
CA ALA A 255 -18.04 16.81 -9.68
C ALA A 255 -18.39 18.31 -9.75
N ASN A 256 -18.86 18.81 -10.90
CA ASN A 256 -19.21 20.23 -11.04
C ASN A 256 -20.36 20.63 -10.11
N ASN A 257 -21.39 19.80 -9.98
CA ASN A 257 -22.51 20.05 -9.06
C ASN A 257 -22.04 20.11 -7.60
N LEU A 258 -21.11 19.22 -7.21
CA LEU A 258 -20.55 19.18 -5.87
C LEU A 258 -19.63 20.39 -5.58
N GLN A 259 -18.85 20.81 -6.58
CA GLN A 259 -18.07 22.06 -6.53
C GLN A 259 -18.96 23.28 -6.30
N GLU A 260 -20.04 23.42 -7.07
CA GLU A 260 -21.01 24.50 -6.90
C GLU A 260 -21.68 24.46 -5.52
N ALA A 261 -22.11 23.28 -5.06
CA ALA A 261 -22.73 23.10 -3.76
C ALA A 261 -21.79 23.46 -2.60
N LEU A 262 -20.55 22.97 -2.62
CA LEU A 262 -19.55 23.26 -1.58
C LEU A 262 -19.25 24.76 -1.51
N GLN A 263 -19.04 25.40 -2.66
CA GLN A 263 -18.80 26.85 -2.72
C GLN A 263 -20.01 27.66 -2.25
N LYS A 264 -21.23 27.21 -2.55
CA LYS A 264 -22.45 27.90 -2.13
C LYS A 264 -22.73 27.78 -0.63
N TYR A 265 -22.52 26.59 -0.08
CA TYR A 265 -23.06 26.26 1.24
C TYR A 265 -22.02 26.16 2.34
N LEU A 266 -20.73 25.98 2.00
CA LEU A 266 -19.66 25.80 2.99
C LEU A 266 -18.63 26.95 2.97
N TRP A 267 -18.68 27.86 1.99
CA TRP A 267 -17.85 29.06 1.98
C TRP A 267 -18.45 30.16 2.86
N ASP A 268 -17.64 30.69 3.77
CA ASP A 268 -17.97 31.83 4.61
C ASP A 268 -17.32 33.09 4.03
N GLU A 269 -18.13 34.00 3.46
CA GLU A 269 -17.64 35.22 2.82
C GLU A 269 -17.01 36.22 3.80
N ASP A 270 -17.48 36.25 5.06
CA ASP A 270 -16.95 37.16 6.07
C ASP A 270 -15.64 36.63 6.65
N LYS A 271 -15.52 35.30 6.77
CA LYS A 271 -14.32 34.63 7.28
C LYS A 271 -13.33 34.25 6.18
N LEU A 272 -13.71 34.32 4.91
CA LEU A 272 -12.92 33.91 3.75
C LEU A 272 -12.39 32.48 3.91
N PHE A 273 -13.28 31.53 4.21
CA PHE A 273 -12.86 30.16 4.51
C PHE A 273 -13.97 29.12 4.28
N PHE A 274 -13.59 27.88 3.92
CA PHE A 274 -14.51 26.74 3.89
C PHE A 274 -14.68 26.12 5.27
N LYS A 275 -15.92 25.93 5.73
CA LYS A 275 -16.23 25.58 7.12
C LYS A 275 -17.28 24.48 7.21
N HIS A 276 -17.25 23.74 8.31
CA HIS A 276 -18.24 22.73 8.63
C HIS A 276 -19.65 23.35 8.75
N ARG A 277 -20.66 22.61 8.29
CA ARG A 277 -22.08 22.90 8.54
C ARG A 277 -22.76 21.70 9.19
N ALA A 278 -23.21 21.85 10.44
CA ALA A 278 -23.93 20.78 11.13
C ALA A 278 -25.20 20.40 10.35
N ARG A 279 -25.41 19.09 10.14
CA ARG A 279 -26.59 18.54 9.47
C ARG A 279 -27.81 18.61 10.38
N ASP A 280 -27.60 18.19 11.62
CA ASP A 280 -28.65 18.00 12.61
C ASP A 280 -28.71 19.20 13.56
N ASN A 281 -29.90 19.49 14.09
CA ASN A 281 -30.14 20.55 15.09
C ASN A 281 -29.66 21.97 14.69
N ASN A 282 -29.53 22.27 13.40
CA ASN A 282 -29.07 23.55 12.87
C ASN A 282 -30.14 24.27 12.02
N PRO A 283 -31.25 24.73 12.61
CA PRO A 283 -32.36 25.36 11.87
C PRO A 283 -31.98 26.71 11.23
N SER A 284 -30.92 27.35 11.71
CA SER A 284 -30.38 28.59 11.12
C SER A 284 -29.47 28.34 9.92
N GLU A 285 -29.15 27.08 9.60
CA GLU A 285 -28.22 26.72 8.54
C GLU A 285 -26.83 27.36 8.70
N ALA A 286 -26.44 27.63 9.94
CA ALA A 286 -25.21 28.35 10.23
C ALA A 286 -23.98 27.47 9.97
N LEU A 287 -22.91 28.08 9.48
CA LEU A 287 -21.59 27.48 9.49
C LEU A 287 -21.03 27.47 10.91
N LEU A 288 -20.14 26.52 11.20
CA LEU A 288 -19.29 26.51 12.39
C LEU A 288 -18.66 27.88 12.57
N VAL A 289 -18.48 28.37 13.80
CA VAL A 289 -17.87 29.70 14.03
C VAL A 289 -16.39 29.69 13.63
N ASP A 290 -15.70 28.61 13.94
CA ASP A 290 -14.25 28.46 13.82
C ASP A 290 -13.81 27.92 12.45
N ARG A 291 -12.55 28.19 12.09
CA ARG A 291 -11.85 27.61 10.94
C ARG A 291 -11.05 26.39 11.38
N GLU A 292 -11.37 25.25 10.80
CA GLU A 292 -10.63 23.99 10.95
C GLU A 292 -9.73 23.80 9.73
N ILE A 293 -8.51 23.29 9.90
CA ILE A 293 -7.50 23.16 8.83
C ILE A 293 -8.01 22.42 7.59
N MET A 294 -8.96 21.51 7.78
CA MET A 294 -9.62 20.76 6.71
C MET A 294 -10.33 21.65 5.67
N GLY A 295 -10.58 22.93 5.97
CA GLY A 295 -11.05 23.90 5.00
C GLY A 295 -10.09 24.13 3.82
N TYR A 296 -8.82 23.69 3.91
CA TYR A 296 -7.88 23.69 2.78
C TYR A 296 -7.98 22.46 1.86
N VAL A 297 -8.62 21.37 2.31
CA VAL A 297 -8.72 20.10 1.56
C VAL A 297 -9.32 20.27 0.15
N PRO A 298 -10.30 21.17 -0.13
CA PRO A 298 -10.75 21.42 -1.49
C PRO A 298 -9.62 21.72 -2.50
N TRP A 299 -8.56 22.43 -2.11
CA TRP A 299 -7.44 22.75 -3.00
C TRP A 299 -6.48 21.56 -3.22
N MET A 300 -6.51 20.53 -2.36
CA MET A 300 -5.81 19.26 -2.63
C MET A 300 -6.29 18.61 -3.94
N PHE A 301 -7.51 18.91 -4.38
CA PHE A 301 -8.11 18.36 -5.61
C PHE A 301 -8.31 19.40 -6.71
N ASN A 302 -7.76 20.62 -6.56
CA ASN A 302 -8.01 21.76 -7.48
C ASN A 302 -9.52 22.09 -7.61
N MET A 303 -10.26 21.96 -6.51
CA MET A 303 -11.71 22.08 -6.52
C MET A 303 -12.19 23.54 -6.63
N PRO A 304 -11.74 24.53 -5.86
CA PRO A 304 -12.32 25.87 -5.96
C PRO A 304 -12.02 26.54 -7.30
N ASN A 305 -13.01 27.18 -7.91
CA ASN A 305 -12.88 27.88 -9.20
C ASN A 305 -13.10 29.40 -9.10
N VAL A 306 -13.27 29.91 -7.88
CA VAL A 306 -13.41 31.34 -7.58
C VAL A 306 -12.09 31.87 -7.03
N ASP A 307 -11.40 32.71 -7.80
CA ASP A 307 -10.06 33.23 -7.47
C ASP A 307 -9.98 33.90 -6.09
N THR A 308 -11.05 34.58 -5.67
CA THR A 308 -11.09 35.25 -4.35
C THR A 308 -11.06 34.27 -3.18
N HIS A 309 -11.43 33.01 -3.38
CA HIS A 309 -11.38 32.01 -2.30
C HIS A 309 -9.94 31.70 -1.87
N ILE A 310 -8.93 31.95 -2.73
CA ILE A 310 -7.51 31.75 -2.38
C ILE A 310 -7.08 32.65 -1.22
N ALA A 311 -7.84 33.71 -0.91
CA ALA A 311 -7.65 34.52 0.30
C ALA A 311 -7.65 33.70 1.60
N ALA A 312 -8.24 32.50 1.61
CA ALA A 312 -8.19 31.56 2.72
C ALA A 312 -6.75 31.28 3.20
N PHE A 313 -5.79 31.19 2.28
CA PHE A 313 -4.38 30.91 2.61
C PHE A 313 -3.69 32.02 3.41
N SER A 314 -4.30 33.21 3.53
CA SER A 314 -3.82 34.22 4.47
C SER A 314 -3.89 33.74 5.93
N HIS A 315 -4.86 32.89 6.28
CA HIS A 315 -5.01 32.35 7.64
C HIS A 315 -3.95 31.31 7.99
N LEU A 316 -3.35 30.65 6.99
CA LEU A 316 -2.25 29.69 7.21
C LEU A 316 -1.00 30.37 7.76
N LYS A 317 -0.85 31.67 7.48
CA LYS A 317 0.29 32.51 7.88
C LYS A 317 -0.03 33.43 9.05
N ASP A 318 -1.25 33.39 9.54
CA ASP A 318 -1.70 34.21 10.65
C ASP A 318 -1.38 33.50 11.97
N SER A 319 -0.63 34.16 12.84
CA SER A 319 -0.30 33.70 14.20
C SER A 319 -1.50 33.44 15.11
N GLN A 320 -2.69 33.94 14.76
CA GLN A 320 -3.96 33.63 15.42
C GLN A 320 -4.85 32.72 14.56
N GLY A 321 -4.41 32.43 13.34
CA GLY A 321 -4.97 31.43 12.42
C GLY A 321 -4.29 30.09 12.67
N PHE A 322 -3.58 29.56 11.69
CA PHE A 322 -2.94 28.24 11.76
C PHE A 322 -1.42 28.27 11.94
N ASP A 323 -0.80 29.46 11.91
CA ASP A 323 0.66 29.59 12.04
C ASP A 323 1.11 29.29 13.48
N ALA A 324 1.96 28.27 13.62
CA ALA A 324 2.59 27.88 14.87
C ALA A 324 4.03 27.42 14.60
N GLU A 325 4.84 27.30 15.65
CA GLU A 325 6.26 26.95 15.53
C GLU A 325 6.43 25.53 14.99
N PHE A 326 5.66 24.58 15.53
CA PHE A 326 5.59 23.18 15.12
C PHE A 326 4.23 22.86 14.48
N GLY A 327 3.72 23.83 13.70
CA GLY A 327 2.44 23.78 13.02
C GLY A 327 2.54 23.41 11.53
N PRO A 328 1.39 23.39 10.83
CA PRO A 328 0.17 24.15 11.13
C PRO A 328 -0.73 23.46 12.17
N THR A 329 -1.54 24.24 12.90
CA THR A 329 -2.54 23.73 13.85
C THR A 329 -3.77 23.17 13.13
N THR A 330 -4.45 22.16 13.71
CA THR A 330 -5.71 21.66 13.11
C THR A 330 -6.92 22.58 13.29
N LEU A 331 -6.86 23.50 14.26
CA LEU A 331 -7.86 24.51 14.53
C LEU A 331 -7.22 25.90 14.62
N GLU A 332 -7.94 26.94 14.20
CA GLU A 332 -7.44 28.30 14.35
C GLU A 332 -7.21 28.67 15.83
N ARG A 333 -6.04 29.26 16.11
CA ARG A 333 -5.57 29.55 17.48
C ARG A 333 -6.46 30.53 18.25
N ARG A 334 -7.28 31.31 17.54
CA ARG A 334 -8.26 32.24 18.13
C ARG A 334 -9.56 31.57 18.60
N SER A 335 -9.78 30.29 18.29
CA SER A 335 -10.98 29.58 18.73
C SER A 335 -10.98 29.43 20.25
N LYS A 336 -12.17 29.44 20.85
CA LYS A 336 -12.36 29.07 22.27
C LYS A 336 -12.04 27.58 22.54
N TRP A 337 -12.05 26.74 21.50
CA TRP A 337 -11.77 25.31 21.57
C TRP A 337 -10.31 24.97 21.27
N TYR A 338 -9.46 25.97 20.97
CA TYR A 338 -8.06 25.72 20.66
C TYR A 338 -7.35 24.99 21.81
N MET A 339 -6.85 23.78 21.52
CA MET A 339 -6.18 22.88 22.49
C MET A 339 -7.06 22.52 23.71
N TYR A 340 -8.38 22.43 23.54
CA TYR A 340 -9.32 22.18 24.63
C TYR A 340 -9.19 20.75 25.16
N GLU A 341 -8.70 20.59 26.39
CA GLU A 341 -8.46 19.28 27.04
C GLU A 341 -7.52 18.35 26.25
N ALA A 342 -6.77 18.87 25.28
CA ALA A 342 -5.96 18.09 24.33
C ALA A 342 -4.77 17.30 24.95
N THR A 343 -4.62 17.26 26.28
CA THR A 343 -3.54 16.54 26.95
C THR A 343 -3.64 15.01 26.84
N ASN A 344 -4.85 14.46 26.67
CA ASN A 344 -5.07 13.04 26.36
C ASN A 344 -5.39 12.86 24.88
N CYS A 345 -5.17 11.65 24.37
CA CYS A 345 -5.47 11.30 22.98
C CYS A 345 -6.99 11.26 22.71
N CYS A 346 -7.46 11.54 21.50
CA CYS A 346 -6.70 11.94 20.30
C CYS A 346 -7.28 13.22 19.68
N HIS A 347 -7.04 14.40 20.29
CA HIS A 347 -7.81 15.60 19.96
C HIS A 347 -7.35 16.31 18.67
N TRP A 348 -8.32 16.73 17.84
CA TRP A 348 -8.10 17.47 16.57
C TRP A 348 -8.48 18.95 16.66
N ASP A 349 -8.53 19.53 17.85
CA ASP A 349 -8.93 20.90 18.15
C ASP A 349 -7.76 21.89 18.29
N GLY A 350 -6.57 21.57 17.76
CA GLY A 350 -5.42 22.44 17.93
C GLY A 350 -4.08 21.80 17.59
N PRO A 351 -3.77 20.57 18.05
CA PRO A 351 -2.48 19.94 17.79
C PRO A 351 -2.14 19.89 16.30
N SER A 352 -0.85 19.90 15.97
CA SER A 352 -0.44 19.71 14.57
C SER A 352 -0.43 18.22 14.24
N TRP A 353 -1.29 17.82 13.31
CA TRP A 353 -1.36 16.43 12.86
C TRP A 353 -0.60 16.26 11.54
N PRO A 354 0.36 15.31 11.42
CA PRO A 354 1.03 14.98 10.17
C PRO A 354 0.05 14.74 9.01
N PHE A 355 -1.07 14.06 9.28
CA PHE A 355 -2.15 13.81 8.32
C PHE A 355 -2.66 15.11 7.67
N ALA A 356 -3.13 16.06 8.49
CA ALA A 356 -3.67 17.32 7.98
C ALA A 356 -2.59 18.25 7.42
N THR A 357 -1.38 18.20 7.98
CA THR A 357 -0.22 18.95 7.49
C THR A 357 0.14 18.53 6.07
N ALA A 358 0.19 17.22 5.82
CA ALA A 358 0.43 16.64 4.50
C ALA A 358 -0.64 17.06 3.48
N GLN A 359 -1.93 16.97 3.84
CA GLN A 359 -3.03 17.43 2.98
C GLN A 359 -2.93 18.94 2.66
N THR A 360 -2.55 19.75 3.66
CA THR A 360 -2.37 21.19 3.50
C THR A 360 -1.19 21.52 2.61
N LEU A 361 -0.07 20.80 2.73
CA LEU A 361 1.08 20.92 1.82
C LEU A 361 0.68 20.62 0.38
N THR A 362 -0.06 19.54 0.14
CA THR A 362 -0.58 19.20 -1.21
C THR A 362 -1.53 20.26 -1.74
N ALA A 363 -2.35 20.87 -0.88
CA ALA A 363 -3.21 22.00 -1.26
C ALA A 363 -2.40 23.25 -1.66
N VAL A 364 -1.36 23.61 -0.89
CA VAL A 364 -0.47 24.75 -1.20
C VAL A 364 0.29 24.50 -2.51
N GLU A 365 0.84 23.30 -2.68
CA GLU A 365 1.50 22.86 -3.91
C GLU A 365 0.61 23.08 -5.14
N ASN A 366 -0.62 22.59 -5.07
CA ASN A 366 -1.59 22.74 -6.16
C ASN A 366 -1.95 24.21 -6.42
N VAL A 367 -2.08 25.03 -5.38
CA VAL A 367 -2.30 26.48 -5.54
C VAL A 367 -1.15 27.14 -6.27
N LEU A 368 0.10 26.84 -5.89
CA LEU A 368 1.29 27.43 -6.51
C LEU A 368 1.46 27.03 -7.98
N HIS A 369 1.03 25.82 -8.35
CA HIS A 369 1.13 25.34 -9.73
C HIS A 369 -0.06 25.69 -10.61
N ASN A 370 -1.28 25.59 -10.08
CA ASN A 370 -2.50 25.63 -10.89
C ASN A 370 -3.27 26.95 -10.77
N TYR A 371 -2.89 27.82 -9.83
CA TYR A 371 -3.48 29.15 -9.64
C TYR A 371 -2.41 30.25 -9.69
N PRO A 372 -1.58 30.34 -10.73
CA PRO A 372 -0.36 31.15 -10.73
C PRO A 372 -0.58 32.67 -10.64
N SER A 373 -1.82 33.15 -10.78
CA SER A 373 -2.19 34.57 -10.62
C SER A 373 -2.36 35.00 -9.16
N GLN A 374 -2.46 34.04 -8.22
CA GLN A 374 -2.68 34.32 -6.81
C GLN A 374 -1.43 34.92 -6.13
N THR A 375 -1.65 35.66 -5.04
CA THR A 375 -0.57 36.32 -4.28
C THR A 375 -0.63 36.05 -2.77
N TYR A 376 -1.47 35.11 -2.32
CA TYR A 376 -1.70 34.85 -0.90
C TYR A 376 -0.69 33.87 -0.31
N ILE A 377 -0.14 32.97 -1.11
CA ILE A 377 0.88 31.99 -0.70
C ILE A 377 2.03 31.98 -1.71
N THR A 378 3.26 31.74 -1.26
CA THR A 378 4.47 31.77 -2.09
C THR A 378 5.24 30.46 -1.99
N PRO A 379 6.18 30.17 -2.92
CA PRO A 379 7.09 29.03 -2.77
C PRO A 379 7.87 29.04 -1.46
N ASP A 380 8.28 30.23 -0.98
CA ASP A 380 8.95 30.37 0.32
C ASP A 380 8.01 29.99 1.49
N ASP A 381 6.72 30.33 1.40
CA ASP A 381 5.73 29.92 2.41
C ASP A 381 5.53 28.39 2.40
N TYR A 382 5.52 27.75 1.22
CA TYR A 382 5.48 26.30 1.10
C TYR A 382 6.72 25.65 1.72
N PHE A 383 7.91 26.15 1.39
CA PHE A 383 9.16 25.65 1.94
C PHE A 383 9.19 25.77 3.46
N LYS A 384 8.77 26.91 4.02
CA LYS A 384 8.70 27.12 5.47
C LYS A 384 7.73 26.15 6.15
N LEU A 385 6.60 25.84 5.52
CA LEU A 385 5.65 24.85 6.03
C LEU A 385 6.25 23.44 6.04
N LEU A 386 6.93 23.06 4.95
CA LEU A 386 7.61 21.76 4.83
C LEU A 386 8.81 21.64 5.78
N GLU A 387 9.58 22.71 5.96
CA GLU A 387 10.70 22.79 6.89
C GLU A 387 10.24 22.55 8.33
N ARG A 388 9.15 23.21 8.75
CA ARG A 388 8.53 22.97 10.07
C ARG A 388 7.99 21.55 10.19
N TYR A 389 7.38 21.00 9.15
CA TYR A 389 6.92 19.62 9.16
C TYR A 389 8.07 18.61 9.23
N ALA A 390 9.22 18.89 8.60
CA ALA A 390 10.43 18.10 8.82
C ALA A 390 10.97 18.27 10.25
N ALA A 391 10.80 19.46 10.83
CA ALA A 391 11.22 19.74 12.20
C ALA A 391 10.42 18.97 13.24
N THR A 392 9.09 18.85 13.09
CA THR A 392 8.26 18.04 13.99
C THR A 392 8.63 16.56 13.95
N GLN A 393 9.19 16.07 12.84
CA GLN A 393 9.54 14.67 12.62
C GLN A 393 10.84 14.25 13.31
N HIS A 394 11.05 14.70 14.54
CA HIS A 394 12.19 14.34 15.38
C HIS A 394 11.77 14.07 16.82
N LYS A 395 12.55 13.23 17.50
CA LYS A 395 12.52 13.02 18.95
C LYS A 395 13.94 12.75 19.42
N ASP A 396 14.37 13.45 20.46
CA ASP A 396 15.74 13.36 21.00
C ASP A 396 16.84 13.56 19.94
N GLY A 397 16.58 14.45 18.97
CA GLY A 397 17.51 14.79 17.89
C GLY A 397 17.64 13.74 16.78
N LYS A 398 16.77 12.72 16.76
CA LYS A 398 16.70 11.70 15.70
C LYS A 398 15.37 11.77 14.97
N PRO A 399 15.31 11.41 13.67
CA PRO A 399 14.03 11.27 12.96
C PRO A 399 13.06 10.37 13.71
N TYR A 400 11.82 10.82 13.85
CA TYR A 400 10.75 10.13 14.58
C TYR A 400 9.39 10.72 14.21
N VAL A 401 8.38 9.88 14.02
CA VAL A 401 6.99 10.28 13.80
C VAL A 401 6.11 9.60 14.85
N ALA A 402 5.20 10.37 15.45
CA ALA A 402 4.05 9.84 16.17
C ALA A 402 2.75 10.49 15.67
N GLU A 403 1.68 10.43 16.46
CA GLU A 403 0.33 10.80 16.01
C GLU A 403 0.14 12.32 15.83
N ALA A 404 0.51 13.15 16.81
CA ALA A 404 0.34 14.59 16.73
C ALA A 404 1.47 15.36 17.43
N HIS A 405 1.66 16.63 17.11
CA HIS A 405 2.70 17.47 17.70
C HIS A 405 2.10 18.67 18.42
N ASP A 406 2.67 19.03 19.57
CA ASP A 406 2.31 20.26 20.28
C ASP A 406 2.68 21.47 19.41
N PRO A 407 1.76 22.41 19.10
CA PRO A 407 2.05 23.45 18.13
C PRO A 407 3.12 24.47 18.56
N ASP A 408 3.35 24.60 19.87
CA ASP A 408 4.19 25.66 20.46
C ASP A 408 5.41 25.11 21.21
N THR A 409 5.54 23.79 21.35
CA THR A 409 6.68 23.14 22.01
C THR A 409 7.16 21.94 21.21
N ASP A 410 8.48 21.69 21.20
CA ASP A 410 9.11 20.53 20.55
C ASP A 410 8.78 19.24 21.31
N ARG A 411 7.56 18.74 21.13
CA ARG A 411 7.01 17.59 21.85
C ARG A 411 5.92 16.90 21.05
N TRP A 412 6.16 15.63 20.74
CA TRP A 412 5.11 14.72 20.32
C TRP A 412 4.01 14.58 21.39
N MET A 413 2.78 14.74 20.95
CA MET A 413 1.55 14.40 21.65
C MET A 413 1.08 13.04 21.15
N TYR A 414 0.34 12.33 22.00
CA TYR A 414 -0.27 11.04 21.64
C TYR A 414 0.81 10.04 21.18
N ASP A 415 1.88 9.98 21.97
CA ASP A 415 3.06 9.18 21.70
C ASP A 415 3.08 7.99 22.69
N GLY A 416 2.26 6.98 22.37
CA GLY A 416 2.07 5.79 23.18
C GLY A 416 3.03 4.66 22.80
N ASN A 417 3.57 3.97 23.81
CA ASN A 417 4.53 2.89 23.60
C ASN A 417 3.90 1.65 22.94
N ASN A 418 4.57 1.07 21.95
CA ASN A 418 4.08 -0.02 21.07
C ASN A 418 2.76 0.33 20.38
N HIS A 419 2.57 1.61 20.07
CA HIS A 419 1.37 2.09 19.40
C HIS A 419 1.75 3.17 18.39
N SER A 420 2.19 4.33 18.86
CA SER A 420 2.31 5.55 18.07
C SER A 420 3.68 5.70 17.43
N GLU A 421 4.67 4.87 17.79
CA GLU A 421 5.99 4.92 17.19
C GLU A 421 5.91 4.68 15.68
N ASP A 422 6.64 5.50 14.92
CA ASP A 422 6.83 5.34 13.49
C ASP A 422 5.51 5.39 12.68
N TYR A 423 4.51 6.10 13.21
CA TYR A 423 3.14 6.10 12.69
C TYR A 423 3.01 6.49 11.21
N ASN A 424 2.40 5.61 10.40
CA ASN A 424 2.23 5.79 8.96
C ASN A 424 0.83 6.36 8.65
N HIS A 425 0.63 7.64 8.96
CA HIS A 425 -0.67 8.31 8.78
C HIS A 425 -0.55 9.65 8.02
N SER A 426 0.44 9.79 7.13
CA SER A 426 0.68 11.02 6.38
C SER A 426 1.59 10.80 5.18
N THR A 427 1.63 11.73 4.24
CA THR A 427 2.68 11.81 3.21
C THR A 427 3.79 12.76 3.65
N PHE A 428 5.02 12.54 3.18
CA PHE A 428 6.14 13.48 3.28
C PHE A 428 7.04 13.36 2.05
N ILE A 429 7.31 12.12 1.62
CA ILE A 429 8.02 11.83 0.38
C ILE A 429 7.25 12.45 -0.79
N ASP A 430 5.93 12.24 -0.86
CA ASP A 430 5.10 12.81 -1.94
C ASP A 430 5.19 14.34 -1.96
N ASN A 431 5.16 14.98 -0.79
CA ASN A 431 5.27 16.43 -0.69
C ASN A 431 6.64 16.93 -1.16
N ILE A 432 7.73 16.19 -0.92
CA ILE A 432 9.04 16.54 -1.48
C ILE A 432 9.07 16.36 -3.00
N LEU A 433 8.66 15.20 -3.48
CA LEU A 433 8.82 14.84 -4.89
C LEU A 433 7.86 15.64 -5.79
N ALA A 434 6.56 15.60 -5.49
CA ALA A 434 5.53 16.29 -6.27
C ALA A 434 5.53 17.81 -6.01
N GLY A 435 5.74 18.21 -4.75
CA GLY A 435 5.68 19.61 -4.32
C GLY A 435 7.01 20.35 -4.40
N LEU A 436 7.93 20.08 -3.47
CA LEU A 436 9.19 20.83 -3.36
C LEU A 436 10.01 20.79 -4.66
N LEU A 437 10.19 19.59 -5.22
CA LEU A 437 10.94 19.38 -6.46
C LEU A 437 10.06 19.52 -7.71
N GLY A 438 8.74 19.58 -7.54
CA GLY A 438 7.81 19.89 -8.61
C GLY A 438 7.67 18.80 -9.65
N LEU A 439 7.78 17.52 -9.29
CA LEU A 439 7.63 16.40 -10.22
C LEU A 439 6.15 16.11 -10.49
N ARG A 440 5.64 16.67 -11.58
CA ARG A 440 4.20 16.66 -11.91
C ARG A 440 3.92 15.61 -12.98
N GLY A 441 3.46 14.45 -12.55
CA GLY A 441 3.07 13.36 -13.46
C GLY A 441 1.96 13.77 -14.43
N GLN A 442 2.01 13.20 -15.63
CA GLN A 442 1.08 13.45 -16.73
C GLN A 442 0.49 12.12 -17.21
N ALA A 443 -0.68 12.21 -17.86
CA ALA A 443 -1.33 11.07 -18.50
C ALA A 443 -0.80 10.81 -19.93
N ASP A 444 -0.06 11.77 -20.51
CA ASP A 444 0.63 11.62 -21.78
C ASP A 444 2.09 11.19 -21.56
N ASP A 445 2.83 10.98 -22.65
CA ASP A 445 4.24 10.54 -22.65
C ASP A 445 5.21 11.66 -22.22
N THR A 446 4.79 12.54 -21.31
CA THR A 446 5.60 13.66 -20.86
C THR A 446 5.69 13.74 -19.36
N ILE A 447 6.74 14.39 -18.87
CA ILE A 447 6.90 14.73 -17.47
C ILE A 447 7.13 16.23 -17.34
N VAL A 448 6.55 16.83 -16.31
CA VAL A 448 6.74 18.25 -15.99
C VAL A 448 7.51 18.36 -14.67
N VAL A 449 8.58 19.15 -14.68
CA VAL A 449 9.40 19.46 -13.52
C VAL A 449 9.32 20.96 -13.26
N ASN A 450 8.74 21.39 -12.15
CA ASN A 450 8.59 22.80 -11.80
C ASN A 450 8.92 23.06 -10.33
N PRO A 451 10.20 23.14 -9.96
CA PRO A 451 10.62 23.16 -8.56
C PRO A 451 10.08 24.38 -7.79
N LEU A 452 9.66 24.15 -6.55
CA LEU A 452 9.27 25.16 -5.57
C LEU A 452 10.37 25.42 -4.53
N VAL A 453 11.60 24.96 -4.79
CA VAL A 453 12.75 25.15 -3.91
C VAL A 453 13.06 26.63 -3.69
N PRO A 454 13.63 27.00 -2.52
CA PRO A 454 14.11 28.35 -2.27
C PRO A 454 15.09 28.84 -3.35
N SER A 455 14.98 30.12 -3.71
CA SER A 455 15.80 30.70 -4.78
C SER A 455 17.31 30.75 -4.47
N ASP A 456 17.70 30.58 -3.20
CA ASP A 456 19.08 30.56 -2.71
C ASP A 456 19.67 29.15 -2.60
N TRP A 457 18.91 28.10 -2.89
CA TRP A 457 19.46 26.74 -3.00
C TRP A 457 20.45 26.70 -4.15
N GLU A 458 21.72 26.42 -3.86
CA GLU A 458 22.78 26.32 -4.88
C GLU A 458 22.76 24.99 -5.63
N TYR A 459 22.15 23.95 -5.04
CA TYR A 459 22.07 22.62 -5.64
C TYR A 459 20.88 21.81 -5.11
N PHE A 460 20.47 20.80 -5.86
CA PHE A 460 19.77 19.60 -5.39
C PHE A 460 19.88 18.49 -6.45
N ALA A 461 19.68 17.24 -6.06
CA ALA A 461 19.54 16.12 -6.99
C ALA A 461 18.47 15.15 -6.49
N LEU A 462 17.64 14.70 -7.42
CA LEU A 462 16.71 13.59 -7.28
C LEU A 462 17.05 12.58 -8.38
N GLU A 463 17.59 11.43 -7.99
CA GLU A 463 18.17 10.44 -8.89
C GLU A 463 17.34 9.16 -8.93
N ASN A 464 17.15 8.63 -10.15
CA ASN A 464 16.50 7.35 -10.43
C ASN A 464 15.04 7.28 -9.94
N VAL A 465 14.22 8.26 -10.29
CA VAL A 465 12.77 8.15 -10.10
C VAL A 465 12.17 7.26 -11.18
N ALA A 466 11.44 6.22 -10.81
CA ALA A 466 10.65 5.45 -11.77
C ALA A 466 9.47 6.29 -12.26
N TYR A 467 9.40 6.53 -13.56
CA TYR A 467 8.31 7.25 -14.21
C TYR A 467 7.96 6.60 -15.55
N HIS A 468 6.74 6.09 -15.69
CA HIS A 468 6.26 5.40 -16.90
C HIS A 468 7.21 4.26 -17.35
N GLY A 469 7.91 3.63 -16.39
CA GLY A 469 8.89 2.57 -16.65
C GLY A 469 10.29 3.03 -17.05
N HIS A 470 10.55 4.34 -17.02
CA HIS A 470 11.86 4.95 -17.24
C HIS A 470 12.50 5.41 -15.92
N GLU A 471 13.82 5.58 -15.92
CA GLU A 471 14.56 6.17 -14.80
C GLU A 471 14.81 7.66 -15.07
N ILE A 472 14.24 8.52 -14.22
CA ILE A 472 14.35 9.98 -14.32
C ILE A 472 15.29 10.52 -13.25
N THR A 473 16.25 11.33 -13.66
CA THR A 473 17.10 12.09 -12.73
C THR A 473 16.95 13.58 -12.99
N ILE A 474 16.70 14.34 -11.93
CA ILE A 474 16.59 15.80 -11.94
C ILE A 474 17.73 16.34 -11.10
N LEU A 475 18.55 17.23 -11.66
CA LEU A 475 19.52 17.97 -10.87
C LEU A 475 19.42 19.47 -11.10
N TRP A 476 19.70 20.21 -10.05
CA TRP A 476 20.05 21.62 -10.09
C TRP A 476 21.46 21.77 -9.54
N ASP A 477 22.33 22.44 -10.29
CA ASP A 477 23.65 22.84 -9.82
C ASP A 477 23.98 24.23 -10.36
N GLN A 478 23.92 25.24 -9.49
CA GLN A 478 24.16 26.64 -9.87
C GLN A 478 25.59 26.85 -10.41
N THR A 479 26.56 26.06 -9.93
CA THR A 479 27.98 26.23 -10.24
C THR A 479 28.53 25.20 -11.23
N GLY A 480 27.87 24.05 -11.32
CA GLY A 480 28.27 22.85 -12.06
C GLY A 480 29.35 22.02 -11.38
N PHE A 481 29.74 22.36 -10.15
CA PHE A 481 30.81 21.68 -9.41
C PHE A 481 30.33 20.63 -8.41
N LYS A 482 29.09 20.73 -7.90
CA LYS A 482 28.58 19.82 -6.85
C LYS A 482 28.45 18.39 -7.40
N TYR A 483 27.90 18.23 -8.61
CA TYR A 483 27.68 16.91 -9.24
C TYR A 483 28.57 16.66 -10.48
N GLY A 484 29.25 17.70 -10.97
CA GLY A 484 30.13 17.58 -12.14
C GLY A 484 29.41 17.33 -13.47
N GLN A 485 28.09 17.59 -13.54
CA GLN A 485 27.25 17.36 -14.73
C GLN A 485 26.96 18.63 -15.55
N GLY A 486 27.58 19.76 -15.18
CA GLY A 486 27.31 21.06 -15.79
C GLY A 486 26.39 21.93 -14.92
N LYS A 487 26.18 23.17 -15.38
CA LYS A 487 25.37 24.16 -14.65
C LYS A 487 23.89 24.04 -15.01
N GLY A 488 23.04 24.49 -14.10
CA GLY A 488 21.63 24.72 -14.34
C GLY A 488 20.74 23.58 -13.85
N LEU A 489 19.45 23.65 -14.22
CA LEU A 489 18.46 22.60 -13.99
C LEU A 489 18.50 21.65 -15.18
N GLN A 490 18.70 20.37 -14.92
CA GLN A 490 18.88 19.33 -15.92
C GLN A 490 17.97 18.14 -15.61
N VAL A 491 17.41 17.53 -16.65
CA VAL A 491 16.60 16.31 -16.56
C VAL A 491 17.24 15.24 -17.44
N TYR A 492 17.50 14.08 -16.85
CA TYR A 492 18.02 12.89 -17.51
C TYR A 492 16.90 11.85 -17.63
N LEU A 493 16.83 11.22 -18.79
CA LEU A 493 15.95 10.09 -19.10
C LEU A 493 16.83 8.90 -19.42
N ASP A 494 16.68 7.82 -18.67
CA ASP A 494 17.45 6.59 -18.82
C ASP A 494 18.96 6.83 -18.94
N GLY A 495 19.49 7.64 -18.02
CA GLY A 495 20.93 7.94 -17.94
C GLY A 495 21.41 9.00 -18.94
N ILE A 496 20.55 9.47 -19.84
CA ILE A 496 20.88 10.40 -20.92
C ILE A 496 20.27 11.77 -20.63
N LEU A 497 21.06 12.84 -20.73
CA LEU A 497 20.55 14.21 -20.59
C LEU A 497 19.48 14.49 -21.66
N ALA A 498 18.25 14.71 -21.23
CA ALA A 498 17.09 14.93 -22.10
C ALA A 498 16.81 16.42 -22.31
N GLU A 499 16.90 17.23 -21.25
CA GLU A 499 16.63 18.67 -21.32
C GLU A 499 17.41 19.44 -20.24
N SER A 500 17.71 20.72 -20.47
CA SER A 500 18.41 21.56 -19.50
C SER A 500 18.10 23.04 -19.64
N ARG A 501 18.35 23.82 -18.59
CA ARG A 501 18.27 25.29 -18.59
C ARG A 501 19.12 25.93 -17.51
N ASP A 502 19.51 27.17 -17.76
CA ASP A 502 20.42 27.90 -16.88
C ASP A 502 19.83 28.29 -15.50
N ASN A 503 18.50 28.34 -15.38
CA ASN A 503 17.81 28.80 -14.18
C ASN A 503 16.72 27.81 -13.74
N LEU A 504 16.32 27.87 -12.47
CA LEU A 504 15.17 27.13 -11.96
C LEU A 504 13.85 27.56 -12.65
N GLY A 505 12.95 26.59 -12.81
CA GLY A 505 11.60 26.77 -13.33
C GLY A 505 11.17 25.66 -14.29
N LEU A 506 9.92 25.71 -14.77
CA LEU A 506 9.27 24.64 -15.52
C LEU A 506 10.07 24.07 -16.70
N ILE A 507 10.41 22.78 -16.62
CA ILE A 507 10.88 21.94 -17.73
C ILE A 507 9.78 20.94 -18.07
N LYS A 508 9.55 20.70 -19.38
CA LYS A 508 8.69 19.62 -19.87
C LYS A 508 9.52 18.70 -20.76
N VAL A 509 9.59 17.41 -20.43
CA VAL A 509 10.35 16.40 -21.18
C VAL A 509 9.39 15.36 -21.74
N ASN A 510 9.61 14.93 -22.98
CA ASN A 510 8.94 13.75 -23.53
C ASN A 510 9.72 12.51 -23.09
N VAL A 511 9.09 11.62 -22.33
CA VAL A 511 9.71 10.41 -21.79
C VAL A 511 9.55 9.20 -22.72
N GLY A 512 8.69 9.29 -23.72
CA GLY A 512 8.37 8.18 -24.63
C GLY A 512 7.24 7.30 -24.11
N GLU A 513 6.93 6.25 -24.86
CA GLU A 513 5.89 5.29 -24.50
C GLU A 513 6.28 4.50 -23.25
N VAL A 514 5.28 4.16 -22.44
CA VAL A 514 5.44 3.38 -21.21
C VAL A 514 6.23 2.08 -21.46
N SER A 515 7.38 1.95 -20.82
CA SER A 515 8.20 0.73 -20.84
C SER A 515 7.76 -0.21 -19.72
N ARG A 516 7.55 -1.51 -20.00
CA ARG A 516 7.15 -2.48 -18.97
C ARG A 516 8.11 -3.67 -18.94
N SER A 517 8.72 -3.91 -17.78
CA SER A 517 9.27 -5.22 -17.44
C SER A 517 8.16 -6.04 -16.78
N ARG A 518 7.82 -7.20 -17.34
CA ARG A 518 6.76 -8.07 -16.80
C ARG A 518 7.41 -9.21 -16.01
N SER A 519 7.60 -9.02 -14.70
CA SER A 519 8.06 -10.09 -13.83
C SER A 519 7.00 -11.19 -13.69
N LYS A 520 7.42 -12.46 -13.67
CA LYS A 520 6.52 -13.57 -13.32
C LYS A 520 6.02 -13.39 -11.87
N PRO A 521 4.70 -13.53 -11.61
CA PRO A 521 4.17 -13.33 -10.26
C PRO A 521 4.68 -14.43 -9.32
N SER A 522 5.36 -14.00 -8.26
CA SER A 522 5.77 -14.85 -7.14
C SER A 522 5.00 -14.46 -5.88
N VAL A 523 4.65 -15.44 -5.06
CA VAL A 523 3.91 -15.26 -3.81
C VAL A 523 4.62 -15.94 -2.64
N ASN A 524 4.52 -15.36 -1.45
CA ASN A 524 4.93 -16.01 -0.21
C ASN A 524 3.82 -16.99 0.25
N ILE A 525 4.08 -18.28 0.16
CA ILE A 525 3.11 -19.34 0.52
C ILE A 525 3.16 -19.73 2.01
N ALA A 526 4.08 -19.15 2.77
CA ALA A 526 4.19 -19.37 4.21
C ALA A 526 3.27 -18.43 5.00
N ALA A 527 3.03 -17.22 4.47
CA ALA A 527 2.32 -16.16 5.17
C ALA A 527 0.87 -16.50 5.54
N ASN A 528 0.48 -16.05 6.73
CA ASN A 528 -0.87 -15.95 7.25
C ASN A 528 -1.69 -17.25 7.26
N GLY A 529 -1.02 -18.40 7.31
CA GLY A 529 -1.62 -19.74 7.37
C GLY A 529 -1.99 -20.24 8.77
N GLN A 530 -1.44 -19.63 9.82
CA GLN A 530 -1.40 -20.14 11.20
C GLN A 530 -2.78 -20.42 11.82
N SER A 531 -3.81 -19.68 11.41
CA SER A 531 -5.18 -19.84 11.91
C SER A 531 -5.98 -20.93 11.17
N PHE A 532 -5.38 -21.59 10.16
CA PHE A 532 -6.09 -22.49 9.26
C PHE A 532 -5.39 -23.86 9.19
N PRO A 533 -6.01 -24.95 9.68
CA PRO A 533 -5.36 -26.27 9.79
C PRO A 533 -4.80 -26.84 8.48
N GLN A 534 -5.34 -26.43 7.33
CA GLN A 534 -4.93 -26.89 6.00
C GLN A 534 -3.79 -26.05 5.38
N LEU A 535 -3.44 -24.91 5.99
CA LEU A 535 -2.41 -23.98 5.55
C LEU A 535 -1.19 -24.03 6.48
N THR A 536 -0.15 -23.32 6.07
CA THR A 536 1.18 -23.34 6.70
C THR A 536 1.10 -23.07 8.20
N SER A 537 1.86 -23.84 8.98
CA SER A 537 2.01 -23.61 10.43
C SER A 537 3.47 -23.66 10.85
N ALA A 538 3.84 -22.91 11.88
CA ALA A 538 5.18 -22.95 12.43
C ALA A 538 5.35 -24.07 13.50
N PHE A 539 6.59 -24.52 13.68
CA PHE A 539 6.99 -25.44 14.76
C PHE A 539 8.43 -25.14 15.20
N ALA A 540 8.75 -25.39 16.47
CA ALA A 540 10.09 -25.15 17.02
C ALA A 540 10.51 -26.25 18.01
N SER A 541 11.82 -26.44 18.20
CA SER A 541 12.36 -27.28 19.29
C SER A 541 12.10 -26.68 20.66
N TYR A 542 12.09 -25.36 20.75
CA TYR A 542 11.91 -24.56 21.94
C TYR A 542 11.36 -23.19 21.55
N THR A 543 10.51 -22.61 22.39
CA THR A 543 10.03 -21.23 22.29
C THR A 543 10.06 -20.62 23.68
N PHE A 544 10.62 -19.42 23.81
CA PHE A 544 10.63 -18.70 25.09
C PHE A 544 9.24 -18.17 25.46
N SER A 545 8.45 -19.05 26.07
CA SER A 545 7.06 -18.79 26.48
C SER A 545 6.99 -18.13 27.87
N PRO A 546 5.99 -17.26 28.14
CA PRO A 546 4.81 -16.93 27.32
C PRO A 546 4.98 -15.73 26.39
N VAL A 547 6.20 -15.20 26.26
CA VAL A 547 6.45 -13.93 25.55
C VAL A 547 6.49 -14.15 24.03
N ASP A 548 7.26 -15.13 23.58
CA ASP A 548 7.44 -15.44 22.16
C ASP A 548 6.46 -16.53 21.68
N ASP A 549 6.17 -16.53 20.37
CA ASP A 549 5.34 -17.53 19.71
C ASP A 549 5.95 -17.92 18.35
N ALA A 550 6.06 -19.22 18.10
CA ALA A 550 6.55 -19.74 16.82
C ALA A 550 5.69 -19.26 15.64
N ALA A 551 4.38 -19.04 15.84
CA ALA A 551 3.48 -18.59 14.79
C ALA A 551 3.80 -17.17 14.25
N ARG A 552 4.61 -16.37 14.97
CA ARG A 552 4.98 -15.01 14.55
C ARG A 552 5.82 -14.98 13.29
N VAL A 553 6.58 -16.05 13.01
CA VAL A 553 7.40 -16.12 11.80
C VAL A 553 6.60 -16.25 10.49
N LEU A 554 5.28 -16.20 10.56
CA LEU A 554 4.36 -16.38 9.45
C LEU A 554 3.30 -15.27 9.36
N ASP A 555 3.34 -14.26 10.24
CA ASP A 555 2.27 -13.25 10.26
C ASP A 555 2.43 -12.18 9.15
N GLY A 556 3.54 -12.21 8.41
CA GLY A 556 3.80 -11.34 7.28
C GLY A 556 4.25 -9.95 7.71
N ILE A 557 4.57 -9.75 9.00
CA ILE A 557 4.99 -8.47 9.57
C ILE A 557 6.48 -8.54 9.93
N VAL A 558 7.27 -7.63 9.36
CA VAL A 558 8.70 -7.52 9.66
C VAL A 558 8.98 -6.22 10.40
N TRP A 559 9.03 -6.31 11.72
CA TRP A 559 9.36 -5.19 12.61
C TRP A 559 10.84 -4.84 12.54
N ARG A 560 11.19 -3.56 12.58
CA ARG A 560 12.58 -3.14 12.32
C ARG A 560 13.11 -2.23 13.41
N THR A 561 12.30 -1.29 13.86
CA THR A 561 12.56 -0.46 15.05
C THR A 561 11.71 -0.97 16.22
N GLY A 562 12.12 -0.66 17.46
CA GLY A 562 11.26 -0.81 18.64
C GLY A 562 10.60 -2.19 18.86
N ILE A 563 11.20 -3.27 18.36
CA ILE A 563 10.53 -4.57 18.14
C ILE A 563 9.83 -5.10 19.41
N PRO A 564 8.48 -5.08 19.46
CA PRO A 564 7.74 -5.50 20.64
C PRO A 564 7.98 -6.97 20.98
N GLU A 565 7.97 -7.32 22.26
CA GLU A 565 8.35 -8.65 22.73
C GLU A 565 7.49 -9.82 22.19
N ASN A 566 6.32 -9.54 21.60
CA ASN A 566 5.35 -10.52 21.11
C ASN A 566 5.28 -10.63 19.57
N THR A 567 6.29 -10.17 18.85
CA THR A 567 6.30 -10.06 17.37
C THR A 567 7.28 -11.00 16.69
N ARG A 568 7.76 -12.01 17.42
CA ARG A 568 8.88 -12.85 17.01
C ARG A 568 8.82 -14.22 17.66
N TRP A 569 9.67 -15.10 17.15
CA TRP A 569 10.08 -16.31 17.84
C TRP A 569 11.53 -16.18 18.33
N THR A 570 11.83 -16.64 19.55
CA THR A 570 13.21 -16.78 20.04
C THR A 570 13.46 -18.09 20.76
N SER A 571 14.72 -18.52 20.70
CA SER A 571 15.28 -19.64 21.47
C SER A 571 15.88 -19.21 22.82
N TYR A 572 15.54 -18.01 23.30
CA TYR A 572 16.12 -17.42 24.50
C TYR A 572 15.96 -18.35 25.72
N ASN A 573 17.05 -18.58 26.48
CA ASN A 573 17.07 -19.51 27.62
C ASN A 573 16.80 -20.99 27.30
N SER A 574 16.83 -21.40 26.04
CA SER A 574 16.71 -22.83 25.71
C SER A 574 17.82 -23.66 26.39
N PRO A 575 17.49 -24.85 26.91
CA PRO A 575 18.49 -25.78 27.44
C PRO A 575 19.23 -26.56 26.35
N ASN A 576 18.81 -26.42 25.08
CA ASN A 576 19.38 -27.19 23.97
C ASN A 576 20.72 -26.58 23.53
N ALA A 577 21.63 -27.42 23.03
CA ALA A 577 22.86 -26.94 22.40
C ALA A 577 22.64 -26.42 20.96
N GLU A 578 21.52 -26.81 20.35
CA GLU A 578 21.06 -26.39 19.03
C GLU A 578 19.52 -26.32 19.09
N ASP A 579 18.95 -25.28 18.50
CA ASP A 579 17.51 -25.14 18.35
C ASP A 579 17.13 -25.00 16.89
N HIS A 580 15.86 -25.30 16.60
CA HIS A 580 15.27 -25.06 15.29
C HIS A 580 13.90 -24.38 15.37
N ILE A 581 13.63 -23.55 14.38
CA ILE A 581 12.32 -23.02 14.01
C ILE A 581 12.07 -23.41 12.55
N GLY A 582 10.85 -23.84 12.26
CA GLY A 582 10.49 -24.28 10.93
C GLY A 582 9.01 -24.12 10.64
N ILE A 583 8.67 -24.46 9.42
CA ILE A 583 7.35 -24.32 8.85
C ILE A 583 6.91 -25.65 8.23
N ASP A 584 5.68 -26.04 8.53
CA ASP A 584 4.98 -27.16 7.91
C ASP A 584 4.00 -26.60 6.89
N LEU A 585 4.34 -26.78 5.61
CA LEU A 585 3.53 -26.35 4.46
C LEU A 585 2.23 -27.17 4.33
N ARG A 586 2.02 -28.19 5.18
CA ARG A 586 0.90 -29.15 5.23
C ARG A 586 0.82 -30.12 4.07
N ARG A 587 1.69 -29.97 3.08
CA ARG A 587 1.69 -30.73 1.83
C ARG A 587 3.06 -30.60 1.17
N SER A 588 3.39 -31.55 0.30
CA SER A 588 4.63 -31.48 -0.47
C SER A 588 4.57 -30.35 -1.51
N GLN A 589 5.57 -29.48 -1.52
CA GLN A 589 5.74 -28.35 -2.42
C GLN A 589 7.14 -28.36 -3.03
N VAL A 590 7.26 -27.85 -4.25
CA VAL A 590 8.55 -27.47 -4.84
C VAL A 590 8.96 -26.10 -4.30
N VAL A 591 10.18 -26.01 -3.75
CA VAL A 591 10.73 -24.80 -3.12
C VAL A 591 12.15 -24.54 -3.61
N CYS A 592 12.54 -23.26 -3.67
CA CYS A 592 13.84 -22.80 -4.15
C CYS A 592 14.28 -21.42 -3.63
N ASP A 593 13.37 -20.62 -3.03
CA ASP A 593 13.61 -19.25 -2.61
C ASP A 593 13.00 -19.09 -1.21
N VAL A 594 13.88 -18.99 -0.23
CA VAL A 594 13.54 -18.79 1.18
C VAL A 594 14.12 -17.46 1.61
N ARG A 595 13.34 -16.67 2.33
CA ARG A 595 13.80 -15.41 2.92
C ARG A 595 13.55 -15.43 4.42
N LEU A 596 14.56 -14.99 5.16
CA LEU A 596 14.57 -15.03 6.61
C LEU A 596 14.86 -13.64 7.14
N PHE A 597 14.19 -13.29 8.23
CA PHE A 597 14.38 -12.03 8.94
C PHE A 597 14.78 -12.35 10.38
N PHE A 598 16.09 -12.37 10.62
CA PHE A 598 16.65 -12.71 11.93
C PHE A 598 16.50 -11.57 12.92
N TYR A 599 16.04 -11.91 14.12
CA TYR A 599 15.87 -10.95 15.21
C TYR A 599 17.17 -10.78 16.02
N ASP A 600 17.53 -9.52 16.33
CA ASP A 600 18.64 -9.15 17.22
C ASP A 600 18.20 -8.05 18.20
N ASP A 601 18.31 -8.29 19.50
CA ASP A 601 17.99 -7.33 20.56
C ASP A 601 19.24 -6.59 21.10
N ALA A 602 20.39 -6.79 20.47
CA ALA A 602 21.73 -6.38 20.91
C ALA A 602 22.14 -6.91 22.30
N GLY A 603 21.34 -7.79 22.91
CA GLY A 603 21.45 -8.34 24.24
C GLY A 603 21.49 -9.87 24.23
N GLY A 604 20.48 -10.49 24.83
CA GLY A 604 20.41 -11.94 25.03
C GLY A 604 20.07 -12.70 23.74
N VAL A 605 19.37 -12.09 22.80
CA VAL A 605 18.96 -12.71 21.55
C VAL A 605 19.72 -12.08 20.39
N ARG A 606 20.57 -12.88 19.75
CA ARG A 606 21.48 -12.41 18.68
C ARG A 606 21.27 -13.16 17.38
N ILE A 607 21.60 -12.54 16.26
CA ILE A 607 21.73 -13.25 14.98
C ILE A 607 22.71 -14.42 15.16
N PRO A 608 22.34 -15.66 14.77
CA PRO A 608 23.18 -16.82 15.02
C PRO A 608 24.47 -16.75 14.20
N SER A 609 25.59 -17.13 14.81
CA SER A 609 26.91 -17.13 14.16
C SER A 609 27.00 -18.03 12.92
N SER A 610 26.11 -19.02 12.83
CA SER A 610 25.92 -19.90 11.69
C SER A 610 24.54 -20.53 11.77
N TYR A 611 23.98 -20.91 10.63
CA TYR A 611 22.70 -21.61 10.57
C TYR A 611 22.65 -22.56 9.37
N ASP A 612 21.88 -23.63 9.51
CA ASP A 612 21.60 -24.61 8.47
C ASP A 612 20.12 -24.56 8.06
N LEU A 613 19.87 -24.33 6.77
CA LEU A 613 18.54 -24.49 6.19
C LEU A 613 18.36 -25.97 5.82
N GLN A 614 17.38 -26.62 6.45
CA GLN A 614 17.08 -28.03 6.31
C GLN A 614 15.68 -28.25 5.75
N TYR A 615 15.49 -29.37 5.05
CA TYR A 615 14.19 -29.82 4.57
C TYR A 615 13.88 -31.25 5.00
N TRP A 616 12.59 -31.56 5.12
CA TRP A 616 12.13 -32.90 5.48
C TRP A 616 12.02 -33.80 4.24
N THR A 617 12.73 -34.93 4.24
CA THR A 617 12.70 -35.90 3.13
C THR A 617 11.48 -36.82 3.13
N GLY A 618 10.66 -36.76 4.19
CA GLY A 618 9.63 -37.76 4.50
C GLY A 618 10.00 -38.66 5.67
N SER A 619 11.29 -38.80 5.98
CA SER A 619 11.80 -39.64 7.06
C SER A 619 12.91 -39.02 7.91
N GLU A 620 13.62 -38.03 7.38
CA GLU A 620 14.73 -37.36 8.07
C GLU A 620 14.89 -35.91 7.62
N TRP A 621 15.60 -35.13 8.44
CA TRP A 621 15.99 -33.76 8.13
C TRP A 621 17.36 -33.74 7.49
N VAL A 622 17.49 -33.08 6.34
CA VAL A 622 18.76 -32.94 5.64
C VAL A 622 19.00 -31.49 5.23
N THR A 623 20.26 -31.07 5.16
CA THR A 623 20.68 -29.76 4.66
C THR A 623 20.23 -29.56 3.21
N VAL A 624 19.69 -28.39 2.90
CA VAL A 624 19.37 -28.01 1.51
C VAL A 624 20.68 -27.90 0.70
N PRO A 625 20.83 -28.59 -0.45
CA PRO A 625 22.07 -28.60 -1.20
C PRO A 625 22.26 -27.32 -2.06
N ASN A 626 23.51 -27.01 -2.40
CA ASN A 626 23.89 -26.01 -3.43
C ASN A 626 23.25 -24.62 -3.26
N GLN A 627 23.20 -24.11 -2.03
CA GLN A 627 22.58 -22.83 -1.70
C GLN A 627 23.46 -21.64 -2.15
N SER A 628 22.81 -20.59 -2.65
CA SER A 628 23.33 -19.23 -2.77
C SER A 628 22.64 -18.36 -1.72
N ARG A 629 23.42 -17.66 -0.88
CA ARG A 629 22.92 -16.88 0.25
C ARG A 629 23.41 -15.44 0.16
N THR A 630 22.58 -14.49 0.56
CA THR A 630 23.08 -13.15 0.92
C THR A 630 24.03 -13.27 2.13
N ALA A 631 24.84 -12.25 2.36
CA ALA A 631 25.68 -12.19 3.56
C ALA A 631 24.81 -12.19 4.82
N LEU A 632 25.31 -12.80 5.91
CA LEU A 632 24.63 -12.70 7.20
C LEU A 632 24.48 -11.23 7.60
N PRO A 633 23.28 -10.79 7.99
CA PRO A 633 23.06 -9.41 8.31
C PRO A 633 23.76 -9.04 9.63
N THR A 634 24.11 -7.76 9.76
CA THR A 634 24.72 -7.20 10.97
C THR A 634 23.71 -6.46 11.86
N THR A 635 22.48 -6.31 11.38
CA THR A 635 21.36 -5.65 12.06
C THR A 635 20.12 -6.55 11.98
N SER A 636 19.19 -6.35 12.92
CA SER A 636 17.94 -7.12 12.99
C SER A 636 17.13 -6.95 11.69
N ASN A 637 16.41 -8.01 11.30
CA ASN A 637 15.34 -8.00 10.30
C ASN A 637 15.69 -7.41 8.92
N VAL A 638 16.95 -7.58 8.52
CA VAL A 638 17.42 -7.46 7.13
C VAL A 638 17.15 -8.77 6.38
N GLU A 639 16.72 -8.68 5.12
CA GLU A 639 16.42 -9.83 4.28
C GLU A 639 17.64 -10.75 4.12
N THR A 640 17.57 -11.96 4.67
CA THR A 640 18.52 -13.04 4.39
C THR A 640 17.92 -13.96 3.32
N ARG A 641 18.22 -13.68 2.05
CA ARG A 641 17.70 -14.46 0.92
C ARG A 641 18.57 -15.66 0.61
N ILE A 642 17.94 -16.81 0.48
CA ILE A 642 18.57 -18.11 0.21
C ILE A 642 17.90 -18.73 -1.00
N THR A 643 18.65 -18.83 -2.10
CA THR A 643 18.20 -19.48 -3.33
C THR A 643 18.95 -20.80 -3.56
N PHE A 644 18.29 -21.80 -4.14
CA PHE A 644 18.86 -23.13 -4.35
C PHE A 644 18.14 -23.88 -5.49
N PRO A 645 18.76 -24.92 -6.07
CA PRO A 645 18.07 -25.82 -6.99
C PRO A 645 16.80 -26.38 -6.34
N GLU A 646 15.74 -26.51 -7.12
CA GLU A 646 14.44 -26.97 -6.66
C GLU A 646 14.52 -28.25 -5.81
N ILE A 647 13.90 -28.21 -4.64
CA ILE A 647 13.66 -29.37 -3.79
C ILE A 647 12.16 -29.57 -3.61
N LYS A 648 11.75 -30.82 -3.39
CA LYS A 648 10.37 -31.15 -3.05
C LYS A 648 10.29 -31.55 -1.58
N THR A 649 9.53 -30.80 -0.79
CA THR A 649 9.42 -30.99 0.66
C THR A 649 8.05 -30.56 1.19
N SER A 650 7.61 -31.10 2.32
CA SER A 650 6.46 -30.56 3.05
C SER A 650 6.86 -29.64 4.21
N GLN A 651 8.13 -29.65 4.60
CA GLN A 651 8.60 -28.87 5.75
C GLN A 651 10.00 -28.34 5.51
N LEU A 652 10.26 -27.15 6.06
CA LEU A 652 11.56 -26.47 6.07
C LEU A 652 11.85 -26.04 7.51
N ARG A 653 13.11 -26.00 7.90
CA ARG A 653 13.52 -25.44 9.19
C ARG A 653 14.91 -24.82 9.12
N ILE A 654 15.14 -23.85 10.00
CA ILE A 654 16.47 -23.34 10.32
C ILE A 654 16.92 -24.01 11.60
N ALA A 655 18.09 -24.64 11.56
CA ALA A 655 18.77 -25.15 12.74
C ALA A 655 20.02 -24.29 13.02
N ALA A 656 20.17 -23.82 14.26
CA ALA A 656 21.33 -23.01 14.64
C ALA A 656 21.78 -23.27 16.09
N PRO A 657 23.08 -23.09 16.38
CA PRO A 657 23.62 -23.28 17.72
C PRO A 657 22.92 -22.39 18.75
N ASN A 658 22.75 -22.91 19.96
CA ASN A 658 22.30 -22.15 21.10
C ASN A 658 23.35 -22.19 22.22
N HIS A 659 23.64 -21.04 22.81
CA HIS A 659 24.70 -20.88 23.80
C HIS A 659 24.23 -21.08 25.25
N GLY A 660 22.94 -21.36 25.45
CA GLY A 660 22.35 -21.73 26.74
C GLY A 660 21.76 -20.53 27.50
N SER A 661 21.69 -20.65 28.83
CA SER A 661 20.98 -19.69 29.68
C SER A 661 21.50 -18.25 29.54
N GLY A 662 20.58 -17.30 29.47
CA GLY A 662 20.84 -15.87 29.26
C GLY A 662 21.14 -15.51 27.81
N THR A 663 21.05 -16.46 26.88
CA THR A 663 21.31 -16.26 25.45
C THR A 663 20.30 -16.98 24.57
N GLY A 664 20.27 -16.65 23.27
CA GLY A 664 19.49 -17.32 22.24
C GLY A 664 19.63 -16.63 20.89
N TRP A 665 18.85 -17.08 19.91
CA TRP A 665 18.66 -16.43 18.61
C TRP A 665 17.17 -16.37 18.28
N GLY A 666 16.79 -15.52 17.33
CA GLY A 666 15.38 -15.33 16.99
C GLY A 666 15.14 -15.09 15.51
N LEU A 667 13.88 -15.22 15.13
CA LEU A 667 13.38 -14.99 13.79
C LEU A 667 12.05 -14.23 13.90
N SER A 668 11.90 -13.16 13.11
CA SER A 668 10.64 -12.43 12.99
C SER A 668 9.80 -12.93 11.84
N GLU A 669 10.40 -13.40 10.74
CA GLU A 669 9.64 -13.89 9.57
C GLU A 669 10.40 -14.99 8.81
N PHE A 670 9.66 -16.00 8.33
CA PHE A 670 10.12 -17.12 7.50
C PHE A 670 9.24 -17.19 6.24
N GLU A 671 9.78 -16.69 5.13
CA GLU A 671 9.06 -16.65 3.86
C GLU A 671 9.49 -17.78 2.91
N VAL A 672 8.53 -18.24 2.10
CA VAL A 672 8.76 -19.19 1.01
C VAL A 672 8.15 -18.64 -0.27
N TRP A 673 8.99 -18.21 -1.20
CA TRP A 673 8.58 -17.56 -2.43
C TRP A 673 8.49 -18.55 -3.59
N THR A 674 7.32 -18.60 -4.22
CA THR A 674 7.03 -19.55 -5.31
C THR A 674 6.10 -18.94 -6.35
N ALA A 675 5.90 -19.59 -7.49
CA ALA A 675 4.85 -19.19 -8.42
C ALA A 675 3.45 -19.37 -7.79
N ALA A 676 2.49 -18.51 -8.16
CA ALA A 676 1.12 -18.51 -7.63
C ALA A 676 0.25 -19.69 -8.15
N ILE A 677 0.65 -20.92 -7.83
CA ILE A 677 -0.01 -22.15 -8.26
C ILE A 677 -0.76 -22.78 -7.08
N PHE A 678 -2.03 -23.15 -7.30
CA PHE A 678 -2.90 -23.69 -6.27
C PHE A 678 -3.69 -24.93 -6.73
N GLN A 679 -3.98 -25.81 -5.80
CA GLN A 679 -5.10 -26.73 -5.83
C GLN A 679 -6.33 -26.02 -5.26
N ILE A 680 -7.48 -26.16 -5.91
CA ILE A 680 -8.75 -25.57 -5.48
C ILE A 680 -9.61 -26.69 -4.89
N ARG A 681 -9.74 -26.74 -3.55
CA ARG A 681 -10.41 -27.85 -2.84
C ARG A 681 -11.78 -27.45 -2.33
N ASN A 682 -12.80 -28.24 -2.64
CA ASN A 682 -14.15 -27.98 -2.19
C ASN A 682 -14.33 -28.31 -0.70
N GLU A 683 -14.99 -27.42 0.06
CA GLU A 683 -15.26 -27.62 1.50
C GLU A 683 -16.26 -28.75 1.77
N ASN A 684 -17.28 -28.90 0.92
CA ASN A 684 -18.33 -29.92 1.13
C ASN A 684 -17.81 -31.34 0.88
N SER A 685 -17.08 -31.56 -0.22
CA SER A 685 -16.66 -32.91 -0.64
C SER A 685 -15.22 -33.26 -0.25
N GLY A 686 -14.38 -32.27 0.04
CA GLY A 686 -12.94 -32.43 0.24
C GLY A 686 -12.15 -32.72 -1.04
N LYS A 687 -12.78 -32.71 -2.22
CA LYS A 687 -12.17 -33.02 -3.54
C LYS A 687 -11.62 -31.78 -4.23
N LEU A 688 -10.79 -31.98 -5.25
CA LEU A 688 -10.16 -30.91 -6.02
C LEU A 688 -10.92 -30.59 -7.30
N MET A 689 -10.94 -29.31 -7.67
CA MET A 689 -11.36 -28.84 -8.99
C MET A 689 -10.31 -29.27 -10.03
N GLY A 690 -10.75 -30.03 -11.04
CA GLY A 690 -9.91 -30.62 -12.09
C GLY A 690 -10.57 -30.59 -13.45
N VAL A 691 -9.83 -31.01 -14.48
CA VAL A 691 -10.31 -31.06 -15.87
C VAL A 691 -10.68 -32.49 -16.23
N GLU A 692 -11.82 -32.68 -16.88
CA GLU A 692 -12.27 -34.01 -17.27
C GLU A 692 -11.18 -34.79 -18.04
N ALA A 693 -10.86 -35.98 -17.52
CA ALA A 693 -9.88 -36.90 -18.10
C ALA A 693 -8.51 -36.27 -18.46
N MET A 694 -8.06 -35.22 -17.75
CA MET A 694 -6.84 -34.45 -18.05
C MET A 694 -6.81 -33.89 -19.49
N SER A 695 -7.97 -33.64 -20.08
CA SER A 695 -8.06 -33.14 -21.46
C SER A 695 -7.26 -31.84 -21.61
N ALA A 696 -6.61 -31.67 -22.76
CA ALA A 696 -5.98 -30.40 -23.16
C ALA A 696 -6.80 -29.65 -24.22
N ALA A 697 -8.02 -30.12 -24.51
CA ALA A 697 -8.89 -29.51 -25.51
C ALA A 697 -9.72 -28.37 -24.89
N ASN A 698 -10.03 -27.39 -25.74
CA ASN A 698 -11.09 -26.42 -25.46
C ASN A 698 -12.42 -27.14 -25.15
N SER A 699 -13.20 -26.52 -24.26
CA SER A 699 -14.51 -27.00 -23.84
C SER A 699 -14.51 -28.32 -23.06
N ALA A 700 -13.35 -28.79 -22.62
CA ALA A 700 -13.31 -29.85 -21.62
C ALA A 700 -13.92 -29.36 -20.31
N LYS A 701 -14.81 -30.17 -19.73
CA LYS A 701 -15.55 -29.82 -18.51
C LYS A 701 -14.63 -29.73 -17.30
N ILE A 702 -14.98 -28.80 -16.43
CA ILE A 702 -14.44 -28.73 -15.07
C ILE A 702 -15.32 -29.56 -14.15
N GLN A 703 -14.67 -30.40 -13.36
CA GLN A 703 -15.32 -31.35 -12.45
C GLN A 703 -14.54 -31.41 -11.14
N GLN A 704 -15.12 -32.02 -10.10
CA GLN A 704 -14.36 -32.40 -8.91
C GLN A 704 -13.84 -33.84 -9.00
N TYR A 705 -12.67 -34.09 -8.42
CA TYR A 705 -12.08 -35.42 -8.31
C TYR A 705 -11.21 -35.54 -7.05
N GLU A 706 -11.04 -36.76 -6.53
CA GLU A 706 -10.04 -37.05 -5.48
C GLU A 706 -8.64 -36.64 -5.93
N ASP A 707 -7.79 -36.19 -5.01
CA ASP A 707 -6.40 -35.89 -5.37
C ASP A 707 -5.65 -37.17 -5.78
N ASN A 708 -5.24 -37.23 -7.04
CA ASN A 708 -4.49 -38.31 -7.67
C ASN A 708 -3.11 -37.83 -8.14
N GLY A 709 -2.70 -36.60 -7.78
CA GLY A 709 -1.40 -36.02 -8.10
C GLY A 709 -1.21 -35.57 -9.55
N THR A 710 -2.27 -35.47 -10.36
CA THR A 710 -2.17 -35.08 -11.78
C THR A 710 -2.19 -33.57 -11.99
N ARG A 711 -1.55 -33.11 -13.07
CA ARG A 711 -1.34 -31.68 -13.37
C ARG A 711 -2.62 -30.90 -13.65
N ASP A 712 -3.71 -31.58 -14.00
CA ASP A 712 -4.99 -30.94 -14.29
C ASP A 712 -5.71 -30.43 -13.03
N HIS A 713 -5.26 -30.80 -11.83
CA HIS A 713 -5.73 -30.24 -10.56
C HIS A 713 -4.97 -28.96 -10.14
N LEU A 714 -4.00 -28.53 -10.94
CA LEU A 714 -3.11 -27.42 -10.62
C LEU A 714 -3.44 -26.18 -11.46
N TRP A 715 -3.69 -25.08 -10.75
CA TRP A 715 -4.18 -23.85 -11.33
C TRP A 715 -3.22 -22.69 -11.01
N LEU A 716 -2.63 -22.09 -12.04
CA LEU A 716 -1.85 -20.87 -11.94
C LEU A 716 -2.80 -19.66 -11.94
N PHE A 717 -2.71 -18.84 -10.89
CA PHE A 717 -3.43 -17.59 -10.79
C PHE A 717 -2.61 -16.48 -11.45
N VAL A 718 -3.11 -15.95 -12.56
CA VAL A 718 -2.48 -14.86 -13.30
C VAL A 718 -3.29 -13.60 -13.02
N LEU A 719 -2.65 -12.60 -12.40
CA LEU A 719 -3.31 -11.33 -12.10
C LEU A 719 -3.75 -10.66 -13.41
N SER A 720 -4.96 -10.13 -13.38
CA SER A 720 -5.58 -9.30 -14.40
C SER A 720 -5.98 -7.97 -13.76
N ALA A 721 -6.17 -6.96 -14.59
CA ALA A 721 -6.58 -5.64 -14.11
C ALA A 721 -7.88 -5.68 -13.29
N GLY A 722 -8.02 -4.80 -12.30
CA GLY A 722 -9.24 -4.70 -11.46
C GLY A 722 -9.34 -5.69 -10.30
N GLY A 723 -8.22 -6.28 -9.88
CA GLY A 723 -8.20 -7.34 -8.86
C GLY A 723 -8.83 -8.65 -9.33
N TRP A 724 -8.91 -8.86 -10.65
CA TRP A 724 -9.43 -10.09 -11.25
C TRP A 724 -8.29 -11.07 -11.54
N TRP A 725 -8.61 -12.35 -11.61
CA TRP A 725 -7.67 -13.42 -11.90
C TRP A 725 -8.08 -14.16 -13.17
N LYS A 726 -7.11 -14.45 -14.02
CA LYS A 726 -7.18 -15.55 -14.97
C LYS A 726 -6.66 -16.80 -14.28
N ILE A 727 -7.49 -17.84 -14.19
CA ILE A 727 -7.15 -19.10 -13.51
C ILE A 727 -6.76 -20.13 -14.57
N LYS A 728 -5.46 -20.34 -14.78
CA LYS A 728 -4.90 -21.13 -15.88
C LYS A 728 -4.55 -22.55 -15.42
N ASN A 729 -5.05 -23.56 -16.11
CA ASN A 729 -4.71 -24.95 -15.84
C ASN A 729 -3.26 -25.25 -16.27
N LEU A 730 -2.45 -25.88 -15.41
CA LEU A 730 -1.04 -26.18 -15.73
C LEU A 730 -0.85 -27.36 -16.69
N ASN A 731 -1.83 -28.26 -16.83
CA ASN A 731 -1.75 -29.36 -17.78
C ASN A 731 -1.98 -28.88 -19.22
N SER A 732 -3.04 -28.09 -19.44
CA SER A 732 -3.45 -27.66 -20.78
C SER A 732 -2.93 -26.28 -21.19
N GLY A 733 -2.65 -25.41 -20.22
CA GLY A 733 -2.37 -24.00 -20.45
C GLY A 733 -3.61 -23.16 -20.78
N LEU A 734 -4.82 -23.71 -20.65
CA LEU A 734 -6.10 -23.04 -20.91
C LEU A 734 -6.67 -22.41 -19.64
N LEU A 735 -7.60 -21.47 -19.79
CA LEU A 735 -8.23 -20.73 -18.69
C LEU A 735 -9.52 -21.38 -18.23
N LEU A 736 -9.81 -21.29 -16.93
CA LEU A 736 -11.13 -21.53 -16.37
C LEU A 736 -12.14 -20.54 -16.96
N ALA A 737 -13.23 -21.04 -17.54
CA ALA A 737 -14.22 -20.26 -18.26
C ALA A 737 -15.64 -20.79 -18.00
N VAL A 738 -16.65 -19.95 -18.23
CA VAL A 738 -18.06 -20.38 -18.21
C VAL A 738 -18.48 -20.79 -19.62
N GLU A 739 -19.11 -21.95 -19.76
CA GLU A 739 -19.55 -22.44 -21.06
C GLU A 739 -20.48 -21.42 -21.75
N ASN A 740 -20.13 -21.07 -23.00
CA ASN A 740 -20.82 -20.08 -23.83
C ASN A 740 -21.00 -18.68 -23.18
N ALA A 741 -20.14 -18.31 -22.22
CA ALA A 741 -20.28 -17.08 -21.43
C ALA A 741 -21.69 -16.89 -20.83
N SER A 742 -22.34 -18.00 -20.48
CA SER A 742 -23.69 -17.98 -19.89
C SER A 742 -23.71 -17.18 -18.59
N THR A 743 -24.83 -16.52 -18.30
CA THR A 743 -25.11 -15.86 -17.01
C THR A 743 -26.15 -16.60 -16.18
N GLN A 744 -26.53 -17.81 -16.61
CA GLN A 744 -27.56 -18.60 -15.94
C GLN A 744 -26.98 -19.52 -14.87
N ASN A 745 -27.79 -19.77 -13.83
CA ASN A 745 -27.53 -20.82 -12.85
C ASN A 745 -27.35 -22.19 -13.52
N SER A 746 -26.48 -23.01 -12.93
CA SER A 746 -26.11 -24.35 -13.39
C SER A 746 -25.43 -24.39 -14.76
N ALA A 747 -24.93 -23.25 -15.27
CA ALA A 747 -24.08 -23.27 -16.45
C ALA A 747 -22.74 -23.95 -16.12
N GLN A 748 -22.31 -24.86 -17.00
CA GLN A 748 -21.10 -25.66 -16.84
C GLN A 748 -19.85 -24.78 -16.90
N LEU A 749 -18.88 -25.01 -15.99
CA LEU A 749 -17.53 -24.46 -16.16
C LEU A 749 -16.72 -25.38 -17.08
N GLN A 750 -15.91 -24.78 -17.94
CA GLN A 750 -15.04 -25.45 -18.88
C GLN A 750 -13.63 -24.85 -18.81
N GLN A 751 -12.66 -25.49 -19.47
CA GLN A 751 -11.43 -24.80 -19.85
C GLN A 751 -11.51 -24.30 -21.29
N TYR A 752 -10.92 -23.15 -21.57
CA TYR A 752 -10.90 -22.56 -22.90
C TYR A 752 -9.67 -21.68 -23.14
N ALA A 753 -9.26 -21.52 -24.39
CA ALA A 753 -8.21 -20.59 -24.78
C ALA A 753 -8.59 -19.15 -24.38
N ASP A 754 -7.60 -18.33 -24.05
CA ASP A 754 -7.81 -16.93 -23.66
C ASP A 754 -8.49 -16.16 -24.81
N SER A 755 -9.76 -15.81 -24.61
CA SER A 755 -10.56 -15.02 -25.54
C SER A 755 -10.62 -13.55 -25.15
N GLY A 756 -10.03 -13.17 -24.00
CA GLY A 756 -10.11 -11.82 -23.45
C GLY A 756 -11.49 -11.42 -22.94
N THR A 757 -12.40 -12.38 -22.72
CA THR A 757 -13.79 -12.15 -22.32
C THR A 757 -13.98 -12.29 -20.82
N ASP A 758 -14.97 -11.56 -20.26
CA ASP A 758 -15.21 -11.48 -18.82
C ASP A 758 -15.65 -12.82 -18.19
N ASP A 759 -16.11 -13.80 -18.98
CA ASP A 759 -16.42 -15.15 -18.48
C ASP A 759 -15.17 -15.95 -18.06
N GLN A 760 -13.97 -15.46 -18.41
CA GLN A 760 -12.67 -16.03 -18.03
C GLN A 760 -11.98 -15.29 -16.88
N LEU A 761 -12.65 -14.28 -16.31
CA LEU A 761 -12.14 -13.47 -15.20
C LEU A 761 -12.87 -13.81 -13.90
N TRP A 762 -12.09 -14.05 -12.86
CA TRP A 762 -12.57 -14.57 -11.58
C TRP A 762 -12.06 -13.75 -10.40
N ARG A 763 -12.87 -13.60 -9.36
CA ARG A 763 -12.49 -12.97 -8.08
C ARG A 763 -12.55 -13.99 -6.96
N VAL A 764 -11.56 -13.93 -6.07
CA VAL A 764 -11.46 -14.76 -4.87
C VAL A 764 -11.93 -13.92 -3.68
N GLU A 765 -13.03 -14.29 -3.05
CA GLU A 765 -13.64 -13.52 -1.96
C GLU A 765 -13.59 -14.33 -0.67
N SER A 766 -12.90 -13.82 0.36
CA SER A 766 -12.83 -14.50 1.65
C SER A 766 -14.19 -14.61 2.32
N LYS A 767 -14.48 -15.78 2.88
CA LYS A 767 -15.58 -16.04 3.81
C LYS A 767 -15.07 -16.31 5.23
N GLY A 768 -13.83 -15.91 5.51
CA GLY A 768 -13.11 -16.22 6.73
C GLY A 768 -12.72 -17.70 6.81
N LYS A 769 -11.94 -18.07 7.84
CA LYS A 769 -11.55 -19.48 8.09
C LYS A 769 -10.80 -20.16 6.93
N GLY A 770 -10.13 -19.38 6.07
CA GLY A 770 -9.40 -19.89 4.90
C GLY A 770 -10.30 -20.36 3.76
N LEU A 771 -11.59 -20.01 3.80
CA LEU A 771 -12.58 -20.35 2.79
C LEU A 771 -12.82 -19.18 1.86
N PHE A 772 -13.03 -19.48 0.59
CA PHE A 772 -13.24 -18.49 -0.45
C PHE A 772 -14.42 -18.85 -1.33
N PHE A 773 -15.14 -17.82 -1.75
CA PHE A 773 -15.93 -17.86 -2.97
C PHE A 773 -15.04 -17.59 -4.18
N ILE A 774 -15.38 -18.19 -5.32
CA ILE A 774 -14.76 -17.92 -6.62
C ILE A 774 -15.86 -17.38 -7.53
N ARG A 775 -15.89 -16.06 -7.72
CA ARG A 775 -16.96 -15.34 -8.45
C ARG A 775 -16.54 -15.03 -9.87
N ASN A 776 -17.41 -15.25 -10.83
CA ASN A 776 -17.19 -14.90 -12.24
C ASN A 776 -17.52 -13.42 -12.51
N LYS A 777 -16.71 -12.72 -13.30
CA LYS A 777 -16.95 -11.30 -13.63
C LYS A 777 -18.19 -11.09 -14.50
N ASN A 778 -18.38 -11.91 -15.54
CA ASN A 778 -19.48 -11.75 -16.49
C ASN A 778 -20.88 -12.00 -15.86
N SER A 779 -21.01 -13.04 -15.03
CA SER A 779 -22.31 -13.42 -14.45
C SER A 779 -22.53 -12.93 -13.02
N GLN A 780 -21.46 -12.56 -12.30
CA GLN A 780 -21.46 -12.35 -10.85
C GLN A 780 -21.88 -13.58 -10.02
N LEU A 781 -21.98 -14.77 -10.63
CA LEU A 781 -22.29 -16.03 -9.96
C LEU A 781 -21.03 -16.73 -9.43
N LEU A 782 -21.22 -17.67 -8.51
CA LEU A 782 -20.16 -18.40 -7.82
C LEU A 782 -19.91 -19.76 -8.46
N ALA A 783 -18.64 -20.19 -8.53
CA ALA A 783 -18.30 -21.57 -8.85
C ALA A 783 -18.76 -22.51 -7.72
N GLY A 784 -19.50 -23.57 -8.07
CA GLY A 784 -20.10 -24.52 -7.15
C GLY A 784 -20.13 -25.94 -7.71
N VAL A 785 -20.19 -26.95 -6.83
CA VAL A 785 -20.33 -28.35 -7.25
C VAL A 785 -21.79 -28.68 -7.48
N ASP A 786 -22.12 -29.12 -8.70
CA ASP A 786 -23.51 -29.39 -9.10
C ASP A 786 -24.21 -30.37 -8.13
N GLY A 787 -25.40 -29.96 -7.67
CA GLY A 787 -26.23 -30.72 -6.73
C GLY A 787 -25.58 -31.04 -5.37
N MET A 788 -24.58 -30.25 -4.93
CA MET A 788 -23.77 -30.53 -3.72
C MET A 788 -23.13 -31.93 -3.71
N SER A 789 -22.90 -32.50 -4.89
CA SER A 789 -22.40 -33.87 -5.01
C SER A 789 -21.06 -34.03 -4.31
N THR A 790 -20.80 -35.20 -3.74
CA THR A 790 -19.49 -35.59 -3.20
C THR A 790 -18.83 -36.68 -4.04
N ALA A 791 -19.42 -37.02 -5.20
CA ALA A 791 -18.89 -38.04 -6.11
C ALA A 791 -17.76 -37.47 -6.98
N ASN A 792 -16.84 -38.36 -7.38
CA ASN A 792 -15.89 -38.06 -8.45
C ASN A 792 -16.61 -37.77 -9.75
N SER A 793 -16.04 -36.87 -10.56
CA SER A 793 -16.58 -36.45 -11.86
C SER A 793 -17.92 -35.72 -11.78
N ALA A 794 -18.30 -35.21 -10.60
CA ALA A 794 -19.40 -34.26 -10.51
C ALA A 794 -18.95 -32.91 -11.11
N ASN A 795 -19.82 -32.30 -11.92
CA ASN A 795 -19.50 -31.08 -12.62
C ASN A 795 -19.35 -29.90 -11.66
N ILE A 796 -18.48 -28.96 -12.04
CA ILE A 796 -18.48 -27.61 -11.47
C ILE A 796 -19.31 -26.72 -12.37
N VAL A 797 -20.25 -25.99 -11.76
CA VAL A 797 -21.16 -25.05 -12.43
C VAL A 797 -21.05 -23.68 -11.77
N GLN A 798 -21.63 -22.66 -12.39
CA GLN A 798 -21.88 -21.40 -11.69
C GLN A 798 -23.29 -21.36 -11.09
N PHE A 799 -23.46 -20.75 -9.93
CA PHE A 799 -24.74 -20.62 -9.25
C PHE A 799 -24.77 -19.38 -8.35
N GLU A 800 -25.97 -18.86 -8.08
CA GLU A 800 -26.16 -17.78 -7.10
C GLU A 800 -25.75 -18.22 -5.68
N ASP A 801 -25.33 -17.30 -4.82
CA ASP A 801 -25.05 -17.66 -3.43
C ASP A 801 -26.34 -18.08 -2.70
N ASN A 802 -26.44 -19.36 -2.34
CA ASN A 802 -27.55 -19.97 -1.61
C ASN A 802 -27.10 -20.44 -0.21
N GLY A 803 -25.89 -20.07 0.23
CA GLY A 803 -25.33 -20.40 1.54
C GLY A 803 -24.84 -21.85 1.71
N THR A 804 -24.80 -22.66 0.65
CA THR A 804 -24.36 -24.07 0.75
C THR A 804 -22.85 -24.24 0.64
N ARG A 805 -22.33 -25.31 1.23
CA ARG A 805 -20.88 -25.54 1.38
C ARG A 805 -20.16 -25.89 0.08
N ASP A 806 -20.88 -26.26 -0.96
CA ASP A 806 -20.32 -26.59 -2.27
C ASP A 806 -19.84 -25.37 -3.05
N HIS A 807 -20.21 -24.15 -2.64
CA HIS A 807 -19.67 -22.90 -3.18
C HIS A 807 -18.38 -22.45 -2.48
N LEU A 808 -18.01 -23.11 -1.37
CA LEU A 808 -16.85 -22.75 -0.55
C LEU A 808 -15.62 -23.56 -0.94
N TRP A 809 -14.52 -22.86 -1.19
CA TRP A 809 -13.27 -23.43 -1.66
C TRP A 809 -12.09 -23.06 -0.76
N HIS A 810 -11.15 -23.99 -0.58
CA HIS A 810 -9.81 -23.69 -0.08
C HIS A 810 -8.87 -23.49 -1.26
N LEU A 811 -8.05 -22.44 -1.21
CA LEU A 811 -6.93 -22.25 -2.13
C LEU A 811 -5.67 -22.79 -1.47
N LEU A 812 -5.21 -23.94 -1.94
CA LEU A 812 -4.12 -24.68 -1.33
C LEU A 812 -2.87 -24.56 -2.21
N PRO A 813 -1.77 -23.95 -1.76
CA PRO A 813 -0.55 -23.84 -2.56
C PRO A 813 -0.12 -25.20 -3.13
N ALA A 814 0.27 -25.24 -4.40
CA ALA A 814 0.55 -26.48 -5.10
C ALA A 814 1.65 -26.31 -6.16
N VAL A 815 2.86 -26.02 -5.70
CA VAL A 815 4.01 -25.85 -6.59
C VAL A 815 4.53 -27.24 -6.98
N SER A 816 4.36 -27.60 -8.25
CA SER A 816 4.70 -28.93 -8.78
C SER A 816 5.95 -28.96 -9.66
N GLU A 817 6.38 -27.81 -10.19
CA GLU A 817 7.55 -27.63 -11.05
C GLU A 817 8.06 -26.18 -10.96
N GLY A 818 9.38 -25.98 -11.11
CA GLY A 818 9.90 -24.82 -11.85
C GLY A 818 9.97 -23.50 -11.10
N CYS A 819 10.85 -23.38 -10.11
CA CYS A 819 11.50 -22.10 -9.82
C CYS A 819 12.49 -21.68 -10.90
N SER A 820 12.91 -22.62 -11.75
CA SER A 820 13.86 -22.43 -12.82
C SER A 820 13.16 -22.15 -14.16
N GLU A 821 12.81 -20.88 -14.38
CA GLU A 821 12.90 -20.23 -15.70
C GLU A 821 13.10 -18.71 -15.51
N GLY A 822 14.37 -18.29 -15.51
CA GLY A 822 14.83 -17.02 -16.06
C GLY A 822 14.37 -15.75 -15.35
N ILE A 823 15.30 -15.16 -14.60
CA ILE A 823 15.48 -13.71 -14.55
C ILE A 823 15.68 -13.26 -16.01
N GLU A 824 14.66 -12.63 -16.61
CA GLU A 824 14.76 -11.75 -17.78
C GLU A 824 13.96 -10.49 -17.52
#